data_AF-A0A5C5USP6-F1
#
_entry.id   AF-A0A5C5USP6-F1
#
_cell.length_a   1.000
_cell.length_b   1.000
_cell.length_c   1.000
_cell.angle_alpha   90.00
_cell.angle_beta   90.00
_cell.angle_gamma   90.00
#
_symmetry.space_group_name_H-M   'P 1'
#
loop_
_entity.id
_entity.type
_entity.pdbx_description
1 polymer ?
#
loop_
_entity_poly.entity_id
_entity_poly.type
_entity_poly.pdbx_seq_one_letter_code
_entity_poly.pdbx_strand_id
1 'polypeptide(L)'
;MSHPFAVVDLKTTGFSANDRIVEIGVVLLESDGSISDTWETLIRPNRKIPNPDVHGITASMAAAAPRFPEVAEHLGRLLQDRIVVTHDARLKIRMLRREFARLGVELDFSPVCTMQLAGSLPGSPKSLDDCLVAVGEARLAEHDAISDAQGTATLLLRLLDSQPLPTDCAVTYVPPLPTPEQRPAVPRSHPHSGKHGGDDEGVEPPTEVFRAPTKKRAKRRTPTRNTSPVNVVDPEAEAPTEIFHQVSEPFVRPAASLSRHRKPKSNAQADVLTDVFVAPTSQLLSVGESKRAITKPLQDEAVANLAPETKAKVEELFEGLAELETEIDPMASWLAGVAERVPKTGDQDADYYLCFLRAVLIDGQISPTAVEALVACAEALGISRDEVQDLHGRFVRQVAIEAWVDGVVTDTERAYLQDAATQLGVDPEIVEELLAEPEEDASDVTPGALFAPGDRVTFTGNLAVPRDAWEARARRVGLDVGEVTPESAVVIAADKNSTSERARRARELDIPIIDETVFARQLSALKNLPVNEEEPAAGFNMVLFPWAAEFSPAPSSVGEVAALWITNHPGEPLYRMSAVLSPDLIPDGLDRNSRIVAGWFADFPNPLNATVHALSELHGVGKLRLQQFVHAVVDTAIELADQKDRSLAELPPADYLADYEDVNTVEFTAAEAFADIQYDDFAHIASSSDADYVVDAVVIDETWSAAPELNADLTHLVQWCTVAAFRPDMPEPVVKWVDALIAQVPDPTENAVAAALAEIDAIVSKDPRGPVIFAGRLQGSRTLDDIGTELGLTRERIRQLEKSLRQRLANESPSVSLLASAVAYRFLPLAPAARVAELLTESGLRTLSAVTDIWELDEGWVCVPGFSDQVAEALSTFSDDWGVCSLSAIAKPLGVEADMLADYLRRDRRLRVEDTRIFTRNDSYQDRAGAALATAGEPMTADEIIAEIGSGNARSMSNQLSADPRFMRVRPETWALSEWGMEEYTTIFDWIARRVDAAGEISLNDLIRDAHTIGAAESSIRTYCSTGEFVIENGVVRRAEAPVVNDASPREVPNFYRRGNTWSLLLVVNSDHLRGSGFGVHRGVCALVDVPFLGGVELPSRLGPQAVRYNRAGSTLGTIRRFLLDLGVGEGDRVWLEFHDDGHFDITRATSLTEEPSVANLMGLDVTREQLVPAVNRALGLQPNAPRRRAVAILRHRYQDDLADMVRELV
;
A
#
# COMPACT_ATOMS: atom_id res chain seq x y z
N MET A 1 -37.23 15.80 -27.87
CA MET A 1 -36.49 15.50 -26.61
C MET A 1 -35.83 16.79 -26.12
N SER A 2 -35.29 16.85 -24.90
CA SER A 2 -34.67 18.07 -24.34
C SER A 2 -33.19 18.24 -24.69
N HIS A 3 -32.48 17.13 -24.93
CA HIS A 3 -31.04 17.11 -25.19
C HIS A 3 -30.72 16.28 -26.46
N PRO A 4 -29.58 16.53 -27.12
CA PRO A 4 -29.05 15.69 -28.19
C PRO A 4 -28.44 14.38 -27.66
N PHE A 5 -28.15 13.44 -28.57
CA PHE A 5 -27.63 12.11 -28.26
C PHE A 5 -26.29 11.83 -28.96
N ALA A 6 -25.50 10.94 -28.36
CA ALA A 6 -24.36 10.28 -28.98
C ALA A 6 -24.59 8.76 -28.93
N VAL A 7 -24.94 8.17 -30.08
CA VAL A 7 -25.18 6.73 -30.20
C VAL A 7 -23.86 6.03 -30.55
N VAL A 8 -23.42 5.06 -29.75
CA VAL A 8 -22.08 4.46 -29.83
C VAL A 8 -22.16 2.93 -29.95
N ASP A 9 -21.34 2.35 -30.83
CA ASP A 9 -20.97 0.94 -30.77
C ASP A 9 -19.44 0.75 -30.88
N LEU A 10 -18.94 -0.38 -30.37
CA LEU A 10 -17.52 -0.69 -30.23
C LEU A 10 -17.21 -2.14 -30.64
N LYS A 11 -16.19 -2.33 -31.49
CA LYS A 11 -15.55 -3.66 -31.64
C LYS A 11 -14.32 -3.75 -30.76
N THR A 12 -14.05 -4.95 -30.22
CA THR A 12 -13.06 -5.19 -29.16
C THR A 12 -12.23 -6.44 -29.41
N THR A 13 -11.08 -6.57 -28.75
CA THR A 13 -10.25 -7.80 -28.79
C THR A 13 -10.82 -8.99 -27.99
N GLY A 14 -11.99 -8.82 -27.37
CA GLY A 14 -12.58 -9.76 -26.40
C GLY A 14 -13.31 -9.02 -25.29
N PHE A 15 -13.71 -9.74 -24.24
CA PHE A 15 -14.57 -9.20 -23.16
C PHE A 15 -13.90 -9.14 -21.77
N SER A 16 -12.62 -9.49 -21.65
CA SER A 16 -11.87 -9.54 -20.38
C SER A 16 -11.47 -8.16 -19.83
N ALA A 17 -10.90 -8.11 -18.62
CA ALA A 17 -10.31 -6.88 -18.04
C ALA A 17 -9.25 -6.24 -18.95
N ASN A 18 -8.40 -7.07 -19.56
CA ASN A 18 -7.26 -6.69 -20.37
C ASN A 18 -7.58 -6.43 -21.86
N ASP A 19 -8.82 -6.61 -22.28
CA ASP A 19 -9.23 -6.36 -23.66
C ASP A 19 -9.34 -4.86 -23.98
N ARG A 20 -9.25 -4.58 -25.28
CA ARG A 20 -9.02 -3.25 -25.86
C ARG A 20 -10.01 -2.99 -26.98
N ILE A 21 -10.34 -1.72 -27.22
CA ILE A 21 -11.14 -1.31 -28.38
C ILE A 21 -10.28 -1.47 -29.65
N VAL A 22 -10.91 -1.93 -30.75
CA VAL A 22 -10.30 -2.03 -32.09
C VAL A 22 -11.07 -1.24 -33.16
N GLU A 23 -12.30 -0.81 -32.88
CA GLU A 23 -13.11 0.07 -33.73
C GLU A 23 -14.16 0.80 -32.90
N ILE A 24 -14.49 2.03 -33.30
CA ILE A 24 -15.50 2.89 -32.69
C ILE A 24 -16.39 3.45 -33.80
N GLY A 25 -17.71 3.34 -33.61
CA GLY A 25 -18.71 4.03 -34.43
C GLY A 25 -19.56 4.94 -33.54
N VAL A 26 -19.78 6.18 -33.98
CA VAL A 26 -20.58 7.20 -33.28
C VAL A 26 -21.54 7.85 -34.27
N VAL A 27 -22.82 7.94 -33.91
CA VAL A 27 -23.85 8.68 -34.63
C VAL A 27 -24.39 9.77 -33.70
N LEU A 28 -24.28 11.04 -34.09
CA LEU A 28 -24.83 12.15 -33.33
C LEU A 28 -26.27 12.42 -33.78
N LEU A 29 -27.19 12.51 -32.81
CA LEU A 29 -28.57 12.93 -33.04
C LEU A 29 -28.83 14.27 -32.36
N GLU A 30 -29.56 15.15 -33.02
CA GLU A 30 -30.10 16.35 -32.38
C GLU A 30 -31.34 16.04 -31.53
N SER A 31 -31.81 17.02 -30.76
CA SER A 31 -32.93 16.85 -29.83
C SER A 31 -34.29 16.57 -30.51
N ASP A 32 -34.37 16.63 -31.84
CA ASP A 32 -35.50 16.21 -32.67
C ASP A 32 -35.35 14.79 -33.25
N GLY A 33 -34.21 14.12 -33.02
CA GLY A 33 -33.89 12.79 -33.53
C GLY A 33 -33.22 12.77 -34.92
N SER A 34 -32.97 13.92 -35.54
CA SER A 34 -32.24 13.99 -36.82
C SER A 34 -30.73 13.72 -36.64
N ILE A 35 -30.12 12.97 -37.56
CA ILE A 35 -28.66 12.74 -37.55
C ILE A 35 -27.94 14.02 -37.97
N SER A 36 -27.08 14.57 -37.10
CA SER A 36 -26.27 15.75 -37.40
C SER A 36 -24.85 15.42 -37.89
N ASP A 37 -24.24 14.35 -37.37
CA ASP A 37 -22.92 13.89 -37.81
C ASP A 37 -22.71 12.38 -37.54
N THR A 38 -21.72 11.79 -38.20
CA THR A 38 -21.30 10.39 -38.04
C THR A 38 -19.78 10.28 -38.03
N TRP A 39 -19.21 9.66 -37.00
CA TRP A 39 -17.77 9.47 -36.85
C TRP A 39 -17.42 7.99 -36.66
N GLU A 40 -16.43 7.52 -37.40
CA GLU A 40 -15.93 6.15 -37.32
C GLU A 40 -14.39 6.15 -37.22
N THR A 41 -13.82 5.20 -36.49
CA THR A 41 -12.37 4.97 -36.54
C THR A 41 -11.96 3.57 -36.10
N LEU A 42 -10.96 3.00 -36.78
CA LEU A 42 -10.22 1.85 -36.25
C LEU A 42 -9.28 2.30 -35.13
N ILE A 43 -9.05 1.42 -34.15
CA ILE A 43 -8.13 1.63 -33.04
C ILE A 43 -7.03 0.56 -33.07
N ARG A 44 -5.78 0.97 -32.88
CA ARG A 44 -4.64 0.08 -32.64
C ARG A 44 -4.60 -0.30 -31.16
N PRO A 45 -4.86 -1.57 -30.79
CA PRO A 45 -5.00 -1.98 -29.40
C PRO A 45 -3.65 -2.24 -28.69
N ASN A 46 -2.52 -2.14 -29.41
CA ASN A 46 -1.16 -2.51 -28.98
C ASN A 46 -1.00 -3.96 -28.46
N ARG A 47 -1.95 -4.85 -28.80
CA ARG A 47 -1.92 -6.30 -28.53
C ARG A 47 -2.35 -7.09 -29.77
N LYS A 48 -2.22 -8.42 -29.72
CA LYS A 48 -2.83 -9.31 -30.72
C LYS A 48 -4.36 -9.19 -30.66
N ILE A 49 -4.99 -9.13 -31.83
CA ILE A 49 -6.44 -9.31 -32.01
C ILE A 49 -6.69 -10.82 -32.16
N PRO A 50 -7.35 -11.50 -31.20
CA PRO A 50 -7.55 -12.95 -31.22
C PRO A 50 -8.81 -13.39 -31.98
N ASN A 51 -9.74 -12.47 -32.24
CA ASN A 51 -11.12 -12.70 -32.68
C ASN A 51 -11.49 -12.07 -34.05
N PRO A 52 -10.58 -11.99 -35.06
CA PRO A 52 -10.88 -11.33 -36.34
C PRO A 52 -12.03 -11.99 -37.11
N ASP A 53 -12.32 -13.27 -36.85
CA ASP A 53 -13.44 -14.00 -37.46
C ASP A 53 -14.83 -13.54 -36.96
N VAL A 54 -14.90 -12.75 -35.88
CA VAL A 54 -16.15 -12.21 -35.31
C VAL A 54 -16.54 -10.87 -35.95
N HIS A 55 -15.57 -9.98 -36.16
CA HIS A 55 -15.80 -8.58 -36.54
C HIS A 55 -14.96 -8.13 -37.75
N GLY A 56 -14.33 -9.06 -38.49
CA GLY A 56 -13.57 -8.80 -39.72
C GLY A 56 -12.22 -8.08 -39.59
N ILE A 57 -12.05 -7.23 -38.56
CA ILE A 57 -10.86 -6.39 -38.37
C ILE A 57 -9.62 -7.26 -38.11
N THR A 58 -8.73 -7.31 -39.09
CA THR A 58 -7.46 -8.02 -38.99
C THR A 58 -6.37 -7.15 -38.34
N ALA A 59 -5.35 -7.79 -37.77
CA ALA A 59 -4.22 -7.08 -37.16
C ALA A 59 -3.50 -6.12 -38.13
N SER A 60 -3.50 -6.39 -39.44
CA SER A 60 -2.91 -5.51 -40.46
C SER A 60 -3.78 -4.29 -40.79
N MET A 61 -5.10 -4.34 -40.57
CA MET A 61 -5.98 -3.17 -40.66
C MET A 61 -5.72 -2.23 -39.47
N ALA A 62 -5.71 -2.79 -38.25
CA ALA A 62 -5.42 -2.03 -37.03
C ALA A 62 -3.94 -1.55 -36.93
N ALA A 63 -3.00 -2.18 -37.66
CA ALA A 63 -1.58 -1.80 -37.63
C ALA A 63 -1.30 -0.37 -38.15
N ALA A 64 -2.16 0.17 -39.03
CA ALA A 64 -2.07 1.54 -39.52
C ALA A 64 -2.96 2.53 -38.74
N ALA A 65 -3.87 2.03 -37.90
CA ALA A 65 -4.83 2.83 -37.15
C ALA A 65 -4.18 3.69 -36.05
N PRO A 66 -4.82 4.79 -35.62
CA PRO A 66 -4.43 5.53 -34.42
C PRO A 66 -4.62 4.67 -33.16
N ARG A 67 -3.90 5.00 -32.09
CA ARG A 67 -4.10 4.44 -30.75
C ARG A 67 -5.18 5.23 -30.02
N PHE A 68 -5.88 4.63 -29.07
CA PHE A 68 -6.93 5.32 -28.30
C PHE A 68 -6.54 6.70 -27.71
N PRO A 69 -5.32 6.90 -27.13
CA PRO A 69 -4.88 8.20 -26.62
C PRO A 69 -4.79 9.33 -27.67
N GLU A 70 -4.79 8.98 -28.97
CA GLU A 70 -4.66 9.89 -30.11
C GLU A 70 -6.05 10.32 -30.66
N VAL A 71 -7.13 9.68 -30.22
CA VAL A 71 -8.52 10.02 -30.60
C VAL A 71 -9.42 10.39 -29.42
N ALA A 72 -9.03 10.05 -28.19
CA ALA A 72 -9.85 10.24 -26.99
C ALA A 72 -10.36 11.68 -26.79
N GLU A 73 -9.58 12.70 -27.15
CA GLU A 73 -10.00 14.11 -27.05
C GLU A 73 -11.11 14.46 -28.05
N HIS A 74 -11.04 13.92 -29.27
CA HIS A 74 -12.08 14.10 -30.27
C HIS A 74 -13.34 13.33 -29.86
N LEU A 75 -13.19 12.08 -29.40
CA LEU A 75 -14.29 11.26 -28.92
C LEU A 75 -14.98 11.90 -27.71
N GLY A 76 -14.22 12.45 -26.76
CA GLY A 76 -14.75 13.21 -25.64
C GLY A 76 -15.65 14.36 -26.10
N ARG A 77 -15.18 15.15 -27.09
CA ARG A 77 -15.97 16.23 -27.72
C ARG A 77 -17.19 15.76 -28.52
N LEU A 78 -17.31 14.47 -28.88
CA LEU A 78 -18.51 13.90 -29.50
C LEU A 78 -19.54 13.40 -28.45
N LEU A 79 -19.07 13.07 -27.24
CA LEU A 79 -19.90 12.60 -26.12
C LEU A 79 -20.37 13.74 -25.21
N GLN A 80 -19.59 14.83 -25.13
CA GLN A 80 -19.89 16.00 -24.31
C GLN A 80 -21.28 16.60 -24.61
N ASP A 81 -21.98 16.99 -23.55
CA ASP A 81 -23.29 17.64 -23.58
C ASP A 81 -24.38 16.81 -24.32
N ARG A 82 -24.21 15.48 -24.35
CA ARG A 82 -25.11 14.52 -25.01
C ARG A 82 -25.51 13.37 -24.10
N ILE A 83 -26.71 12.84 -24.30
CA ILE A 83 -27.13 11.56 -23.70
C ILE A 83 -26.47 10.43 -24.51
N VAL A 84 -25.65 9.61 -23.86
CA VAL A 84 -24.97 8.49 -24.53
C VAL A 84 -25.91 7.29 -24.64
N VAL A 85 -25.99 6.72 -25.84
CA VAL A 85 -26.90 5.62 -26.18
C VAL A 85 -26.09 4.47 -26.79
N THR A 86 -26.44 3.22 -26.47
CA THR A 86 -25.81 2.05 -27.10
C THR A 86 -26.70 0.80 -26.98
N HIS A 87 -26.45 -0.23 -27.78
CA HIS A 87 -27.14 -1.53 -27.66
C HIS A 87 -26.27 -2.48 -26.83
N ASP A 88 -26.77 -2.95 -25.68
CA ASP A 88 -25.97 -3.58 -24.61
C ASP A 88 -24.93 -2.61 -24.01
N ALA A 89 -25.40 -1.70 -23.15
CA ALA A 89 -24.56 -0.71 -22.50
C ALA A 89 -23.54 -1.29 -21.50
N ARG A 90 -23.87 -2.42 -20.85
CA ARG A 90 -23.00 -3.07 -19.85
C ARG A 90 -21.64 -3.45 -20.45
N LEU A 91 -21.61 -3.92 -21.71
CA LEU A 91 -20.34 -4.21 -22.39
C LEU A 91 -19.65 -2.95 -22.90
N LYS A 92 -20.33 -2.11 -23.69
CA LYS A 92 -19.68 -1.03 -24.45
C LYS A 92 -19.21 0.10 -23.54
N ILE A 93 -20.02 0.53 -22.57
CA ILE A 93 -19.65 1.63 -21.67
C ILE A 93 -18.54 1.21 -20.69
N ARG A 94 -18.49 -0.07 -20.29
CA ARG A 94 -17.37 -0.65 -19.54
C ARG A 94 -16.05 -0.56 -20.30
N MET A 95 -16.06 -0.81 -21.62
CA MET A 95 -14.85 -0.71 -22.46
C MET A 95 -14.45 0.76 -22.67
N LEU A 96 -15.43 1.65 -22.89
CA LEU A 96 -15.19 3.08 -23.04
C LEU A 96 -14.59 3.70 -21.78
N ARG A 97 -15.18 3.44 -20.60
CA ARG A 97 -14.66 3.85 -19.28
C ARG A 97 -13.22 3.38 -19.07
N ARG A 98 -12.92 2.10 -19.35
CA ARG A 98 -11.56 1.53 -19.20
C ARG A 98 -10.51 2.21 -20.09
N GLU A 99 -10.87 2.62 -21.31
CA GLU A 99 -9.92 3.26 -22.22
C GLU A 99 -9.68 4.76 -21.90
N PHE A 100 -10.66 5.45 -21.31
CA PHE A 100 -10.46 6.80 -20.74
C PHE A 100 -9.74 6.78 -19.39
N ALA A 101 -10.03 5.80 -18.50
CA ALA A 101 -9.35 5.66 -17.22
C ALA A 101 -7.83 5.44 -17.38
N ARG A 102 -7.41 4.73 -18.43
CA ARG A 102 -6.00 4.57 -18.86
C ARG A 102 -5.32 5.89 -19.28
N LEU A 103 -6.05 7.01 -19.33
CA LEU A 103 -5.56 8.36 -19.59
C LEU A 103 -5.66 9.28 -18.36
N GLY A 104 -6.13 8.78 -17.22
CA GLY A 104 -6.44 9.60 -16.04
C GLY A 104 -7.77 10.36 -16.12
N VAL A 105 -8.73 9.88 -16.92
CA VAL A 105 -10.09 10.47 -17.01
C VAL A 105 -11.13 9.42 -16.69
N GLU A 106 -11.94 9.69 -15.65
CA GLU A 106 -13.15 8.93 -15.38
C GLU A 106 -14.34 9.51 -16.17
N LEU A 107 -15.31 8.66 -16.50
CA LEU A 107 -16.49 9.04 -17.28
C LEU A 107 -17.76 8.72 -16.50
N ASP A 108 -18.28 9.73 -15.81
CA ASP A 108 -19.54 9.62 -15.07
C ASP A 108 -20.73 10.06 -15.94
N PHE A 109 -21.70 9.15 -16.11
CA PHE A 109 -22.96 9.32 -16.82
C PHE A 109 -23.82 8.03 -16.74
N SER A 110 -25.15 8.16 -16.79
CA SER A 110 -26.06 7.02 -17.00
C SER A 110 -26.39 6.85 -18.50
N PRO A 111 -26.03 5.73 -19.14
CA PRO A 111 -26.25 5.47 -20.56
C PRO A 111 -27.64 4.89 -20.87
N VAL A 112 -28.25 5.30 -21.98
CA VAL A 112 -29.49 4.68 -22.48
C VAL A 112 -29.15 3.38 -23.23
N CYS A 113 -29.68 2.25 -22.74
CA CYS A 113 -29.49 0.94 -23.35
C CYS A 113 -30.69 0.54 -24.21
N THR A 114 -30.57 0.57 -25.54
CA THR A 114 -31.69 0.21 -26.43
C THR A 114 -32.09 -1.27 -26.33
N MET A 115 -31.20 -2.14 -25.85
CA MET A 115 -31.51 -3.55 -25.56
C MET A 115 -32.43 -3.71 -24.33
N GLN A 116 -32.30 -2.85 -23.32
CA GLN A 116 -33.21 -2.86 -22.17
C GLN A 116 -34.57 -2.25 -22.57
N LEU A 117 -34.57 -1.13 -23.30
CA LEU A 117 -35.79 -0.54 -23.86
C LEU A 117 -36.52 -1.49 -24.83
N ALA A 118 -35.81 -2.33 -25.58
CA ALA A 118 -36.41 -3.35 -26.45
C ALA A 118 -37.05 -4.52 -25.67
N GLY A 119 -36.88 -4.62 -24.35
CA GLY A 119 -37.49 -5.66 -23.53
C GLY A 119 -39.02 -5.67 -23.55
N SER A 120 -39.64 -4.49 -23.77
CA SER A 120 -41.09 -4.31 -23.92
C SER A 120 -41.63 -4.67 -25.32
N LEU A 121 -40.76 -4.98 -26.29
CA LEU A 121 -41.20 -5.47 -27.61
C LEU A 121 -41.69 -6.94 -27.51
N PRO A 122 -42.69 -7.35 -28.33
CA PRO A 122 -43.21 -8.72 -28.30
C PRO A 122 -42.12 -9.80 -28.48
N GLY A 123 -42.01 -10.68 -27.49
CA GLY A 123 -40.98 -11.73 -27.45
C GLY A 123 -39.61 -11.29 -26.90
N SER A 124 -39.50 -10.05 -26.39
CA SER A 124 -38.33 -9.48 -25.72
C SER A 124 -36.99 -9.76 -26.43
N PRO A 125 -36.85 -9.37 -27.71
CA PRO A 125 -35.62 -9.58 -28.49
C PRO A 125 -34.41 -8.92 -27.84
N LYS A 126 -33.24 -9.58 -27.92
CA LYS A 126 -31.98 -9.12 -27.31
C LYS A 126 -30.84 -8.89 -28.30
N SER A 127 -31.02 -9.21 -29.58
CA SER A 127 -30.05 -8.87 -30.64
C SER A 127 -30.53 -7.63 -31.38
N LEU A 128 -29.61 -6.78 -31.84
CA LEU A 128 -29.95 -5.55 -32.57
C LEU A 128 -30.79 -5.87 -33.82
N ASP A 129 -30.41 -6.93 -34.54
CA ASP A 129 -31.08 -7.44 -35.73
C ASP A 129 -32.52 -7.92 -35.47
N ASP A 130 -32.76 -8.59 -34.34
CA ASP A 130 -34.11 -9.06 -33.97
C ASP A 130 -34.96 -7.91 -33.40
N CYS A 131 -34.35 -6.95 -32.72
CA CYS A 131 -35.03 -5.73 -32.28
C CYS A 131 -35.45 -4.87 -33.48
N LEU A 132 -34.58 -4.68 -34.47
CA LEU A 132 -34.88 -3.97 -35.72
C LEU A 132 -36.04 -4.65 -36.46
N VAL A 133 -36.01 -5.98 -36.61
CA VAL A 133 -37.12 -6.74 -37.22
C VAL A 133 -38.41 -6.61 -36.41
N ALA A 134 -38.35 -6.59 -35.08
CA ALA A 134 -39.53 -6.43 -34.22
C ALA A 134 -40.17 -5.03 -34.34
N VAL A 135 -39.39 -3.97 -34.60
CA VAL A 135 -39.91 -2.63 -34.93
C VAL A 135 -40.20 -2.41 -36.42
N GLY A 136 -40.11 -3.46 -37.25
CA GLY A 136 -40.48 -3.44 -38.67
C GLY A 136 -39.38 -2.97 -39.63
N GLU A 137 -38.16 -2.78 -39.15
CA GLU A 137 -36.99 -2.42 -39.96
C GLU A 137 -36.28 -3.66 -40.53
N ALA A 138 -35.34 -3.43 -41.47
CA ALA A 138 -34.50 -4.49 -42.00
C ALA A 138 -33.33 -4.82 -41.05
N ARG A 139 -32.88 -6.09 -41.08
CA ARG A 139 -31.60 -6.49 -40.50
C ARG A 139 -30.43 -5.79 -41.19
N LEU A 140 -29.35 -5.59 -40.44
CA LEU A 140 -28.15 -4.93 -40.93
C LEU A 140 -27.43 -5.80 -41.98
N ALA A 141 -26.81 -5.14 -42.96
CA ALA A 141 -26.12 -5.83 -44.05
C ALA A 141 -24.66 -6.21 -43.69
N GLU A 142 -24.04 -5.41 -42.84
CA GLU A 142 -22.64 -5.53 -42.37
C GLU A 142 -22.63 -5.13 -40.87
N HIS A 143 -21.80 -5.80 -40.06
CA HIS A 143 -21.70 -5.57 -38.60
C HIS A 143 -20.35 -4.92 -38.23
N ASP A 144 -20.05 -3.78 -38.85
CA ASP A 144 -19.04 -2.85 -38.35
C ASP A 144 -19.64 -1.94 -37.25
N ALA A 145 -18.81 -1.16 -36.57
CA ALA A 145 -19.26 -0.34 -35.44
C ALA A 145 -20.19 0.81 -35.88
N ILE A 146 -20.02 1.35 -37.10
CA ILE A 146 -20.85 2.46 -37.57
C ILE A 146 -22.24 1.98 -38.02
N SER A 147 -22.34 0.80 -38.64
CA SER A 147 -23.60 0.18 -39.04
C SER A 147 -24.43 -0.24 -37.82
N ASP A 148 -23.81 -0.87 -36.82
CA ASP A 148 -24.50 -1.23 -35.58
C ASP A 148 -24.89 0.02 -34.76
N ALA A 149 -24.10 1.11 -34.79
CA ALA A 149 -24.49 2.40 -34.20
C ALA A 149 -25.68 3.07 -34.94
N GLN A 150 -25.73 3.02 -36.28
CA GLN A 150 -26.86 3.51 -37.08
C GLN A 150 -28.13 2.67 -36.88
N GLY A 151 -28.01 1.34 -36.78
CA GLY A 151 -29.10 0.46 -36.38
C GLY A 151 -29.59 0.78 -34.97
N THR A 152 -28.68 1.01 -34.03
CA THR A 152 -29.00 1.41 -32.65
C THR A 152 -29.74 2.75 -32.61
N ALA A 153 -29.33 3.73 -33.41
CA ALA A 153 -30.00 5.03 -33.52
C ALA A 153 -31.42 4.90 -34.10
N THR A 154 -31.58 4.06 -35.13
CA THR A 154 -32.88 3.77 -35.75
C THR A 154 -33.83 3.09 -34.76
N LEU A 155 -33.32 2.08 -34.02
CA LEU A 155 -34.05 1.39 -32.95
C LEU A 155 -34.42 2.33 -31.81
N LEU A 156 -33.53 3.23 -31.38
CA LEU A 156 -33.85 4.24 -30.36
C LEU A 156 -35.07 5.07 -30.76
N LEU A 157 -35.06 5.65 -31.97
CA LEU A 157 -36.17 6.49 -32.44
C LEU A 157 -37.49 5.70 -32.51
N ARG A 158 -37.45 4.44 -32.98
CA ARG A 158 -38.61 3.54 -33.01
C ARG A 158 -39.16 3.17 -31.63
N LEU A 159 -38.30 3.09 -30.61
CA LEU A 159 -38.72 2.86 -29.22
C LEU A 159 -39.27 4.15 -28.59
N LEU A 160 -38.74 5.31 -28.95
CA LEU A 160 -39.24 6.61 -28.45
C LEU A 160 -40.58 7.04 -29.07
N ASP A 161 -41.00 6.43 -30.19
CA ASP A 161 -42.37 6.49 -30.70
C ASP A 161 -43.39 5.80 -29.75
N SER A 162 -42.95 4.88 -28.87
CA SER A 162 -43.84 4.02 -28.05
C SER A 162 -43.67 4.15 -26.53
N GLN A 163 -42.50 4.55 -26.03
CA GLN A 163 -42.23 4.71 -24.59
C GLN A 163 -41.24 5.86 -24.31
N PRO A 164 -41.33 6.54 -23.15
CA PRO A 164 -40.40 7.61 -22.80
C PRO A 164 -38.97 7.09 -22.50
N LEU A 165 -38.02 8.02 -22.39
CA LEU A 165 -36.69 7.72 -21.86
C LEU A 165 -36.75 7.39 -20.35
N PRO A 166 -35.79 6.60 -19.82
CA PRO A 166 -35.60 6.42 -18.39
C PRO A 166 -35.35 7.75 -17.66
N THR A 167 -35.87 7.90 -16.45
CA THR A 167 -35.76 9.14 -15.66
C THR A 167 -34.36 9.40 -15.11
N ASP A 168 -33.49 8.39 -15.07
CA ASP A 168 -32.10 8.48 -14.64
C ASP A 168 -31.11 8.84 -15.76
N CYS A 169 -31.56 8.90 -17.03
CA CYS A 169 -30.65 9.14 -18.15
C CYS A 169 -30.06 10.55 -18.10
N ALA A 170 -28.73 10.64 -18.14
CA ALA A 170 -27.99 11.87 -17.86
C ALA A 170 -27.32 12.45 -19.12
N VAL A 171 -27.10 13.77 -19.10
CA VAL A 171 -26.24 14.46 -20.06
C VAL A 171 -24.79 14.20 -19.68
N THR A 172 -23.96 13.78 -20.64
CA THR A 172 -22.60 13.33 -20.37
C THR A 172 -21.62 14.49 -20.23
N TYR A 173 -20.87 14.50 -19.12
CA TYR A 173 -19.69 15.34 -18.95
C TYR A 173 -18.42 14.51 -19.19
N VAL A 174 -17.47 15.06 -19.94
CA VAL A 174 -16.15 14.46 -20.17
C VAL A 174 -15.09 15.41 -19.61
N PRO A 175 -14.38 15.04 -18.53
CA PRO A 175 -13.30 15.86 -17.99
C PRO A 175 -12.21 16.14 -19.03
N PRO A 176 -11.55 17.32 -18.99
CA PRO A 176 -10.40 17.61 -19.83
C PRO A 176 -9.29 16.56 -19.67
N LEU A 177 -8.75 16.06 -20.79
CA LEU A 177 -7.66 15.09 -20.76
C LEU A 177 -6.39 15.71 -20.16
N PRO A 178 -5.70 15.02 -19.23
CA PRO A 178 -4.40 15.45 -18.71
C PRO A 178 -3.37 15.67 -19.83
N THR A 179 -2.41 16.56 -19.60
CA THR A 179 -1.30 16.76 -20.54
C THR A 179 -0.49 15.46 -20.68
N PRO A 180 0.29 15.26 -21.76
CA PRO A 180 1.08 14.04 -21.94
C PRO A 180 2.05 13.73 -20.79
N GLU A 181 2.46 14.76 -20.03
CA GLU A 181 3.34 14.67 -18.85
C GLU A 181 2.59 14.28 -17.57
N GLN A 182 1.27 14.55 -17.51
CA GLN A 182 0.39 14.22 -16.38
C GLN A 182 -0.32 12.85 -16.53
N ARG A 183 -0.16 12.18 -17.67
CA ARG A 183 -0.82 10.89 -17.92
C ARG A 183 -0.08 9.75 -17.20
N PRO A 184 -0.79 8.79 -16.58
CA PRO A 184 -0.17 7.64 -15.95
C PRO A 184 0.66 6.83 -16.98
N ALA A 185 1.83 6.38 -16.56
CA ALA A 185 2.78 5.68 -17.43
C ALA A 185 2.21 4.33 -17.89
N VAL A 186 1.68 4.27 -19.13
CA VAL A 186 1.05 3.07 -19.69
C VAL A 186 2.03 1.88 -19.66
N PRO A 187 1.73 0.79 -18.94
CA PRO A 187 2.61 -0.37 -18.87
C PRO A 187 2.88 -0.95 -20.25
N ARG A 188 4.15 -1.08 -20.61
CA ARG A 188 4.56 -1.74 -21.86
C ARG A 188 4.41 -3.25 -21.69
N SER A 189 3.25 -3.78 -22.07
CA SER A 189 3.01 -5.22 -22.14
C SER A 189 4.03 -5.90 -23.08
N HIS A 190 5.06 -6.51 -22.50
CA HIS A 190 6.06 -7.25 -23.26
C HIS A 190 5.40 -8.41 -24.01
N PRO A 191 5.67 -8.60 -25.32
CA PRO A 191 5.13 -9.72 -26.06
C PRO A 191 5.69 -11.04 -25.50
N HIS A 192 4.78 -11.93 -25.10
CA HIS A 192 5.08 -13.22 -24.49
C HIS A 192 6.06 -14.04 -25.37
N SER A 193 7.26 -14.32 -24.86
CA SER A 193 8.36 -14.96 -25.58
C SER A 193 8.20 -16.50 -25.67
N GLY A 194 7.07 -16.93 -26.24
CA GLY A 194 6.77 -18.34 -26.49
C GLY A 194 7.84 -19.00 -27.37
N LYS A 195 8.52 -20.02 -26.82
CA LYS A 195 9.62 -20.75 -27.51
C LYS A 195 9.10 -21.59 -28.68
N HIS A 196 8.96 -20.99 -29.85
CA HIS A 196 8.90 -21.69 -31.14
C HIS A 196 10.01 -21.13 -32.05
N GLY A 197 10.86 -22.02 -32.57
CA GLY A 197 11.91 -21.66 -33.53
C GLY A 197 11.38 -21.63 -34.95
N GLY A 198 11.80 -20.64 -35.72
CA GLY A 198 11.40 -20.44 -37.11
C GLY A 198 11.86 -19.08 -37.62
N ASP A 199 12.88 -19.12 -38.46
CA ASP A 199 13.53 -18.05 -39.21
C ASP A 199 12.59 -16.93 -39.75
N ASP A 200 12.99 -15.65 -39.60
CA ASP A 200 13.10 -14.72 -40.75
C ASP A 200 13.93 -13.45 -40.42
N GLU A 201 14.31 -12.68 -41.46
CA GLU A 201 15.21 -11.51 -41.37
C GLU A 201 14.50 -10.17 -41.03
N GLY A 202 15.26 -9.17 -40.56
CA GLY A 202 14.76 -7.86 -40.12
C GLY A 202 14.99 -6.70 -41.11
N VAL A 203 14.21 -5.61 -40.97
CA VAL A 203 14.34 -4.35 -41.73
C VAL A 203 13.97 -3.14 -40.84
N GLU A 204 14.68 -2.02 -40.99
CA GLU A 204 14.44 -0.75 -40.29
C GLU A 204 13.21 0.03 -40.86
N PRO A 205 12.56 0.89 -40.07
CA PRO A 205 11.49 1.76 -40.57
C PRO A 205 12.05 3.03 -41.26
N PRO A 206 11.70 3.31 -42.53
CA PRO A 206 12.12 4.53 -43.22
C PRO A 206 11.23 5.74 -42.89
N THR A 207 11.78 6.94 -43.11
CA THR A 207 11.12 8.23 -42.89
C THR A 207 10.15 8.67 -43.99
N GLU A 208 9.19 9.51 -43.57
CA GLU A 208 8.54 10.60 -44.31
C GLU A 208 7.38 10.39 -45.33
N VAL A 209 6.42 11.32 -45.18
CA VAL A 209 5.50 11.96 -46.17
C VAL A 209 4.30 11.16 -46.73
N PHE A 210 3.12 11.75 -46.51
CA PHE A 210 1.82 11.36 -47.05
C PHE A 210 1.73 11.47 -48.59
N ARG A 211 1.09 10.48 -49.24
CA ARG A 211 0.26 10.71 -50.45
C ARG A 211 -0.79 9.63 -50.68
N ALA A 212 -1.94 10.05 -51.23
CA ALA A 212 -3.19 9.29 -51.36
C ALA A 212 -3.26 8.42 -52.67
N PRO A 213 -4.28 7.55 -52.84
CA PRO A 213 -4.04 6.19 -53.35
C PRO A 213 -4.54 5.87 -54.78
N THR A 214 -4.01 4.78 -55.38
CA THR A 214 -4.60 4.11 -56.55
C THR A 214 -4.50 2.58 -56.48
N LYS A 215 -5.32 1.87 -57.28
CA LYS A 215 -5.64 0.43 -57.14
C LYS A 215 -5.00 -0.47 -58.22
N LYS A 216 -4.65 -1.72 -57.87
CA LYS A 216 -4.73 -3.02 -58.65
C LYS A 216 -3.45 -3.88 -58.77
N ARG A 217 -3.52 -5.13 -58.24
CA ARG A 217 -3.14 -6.46 -58.83
C ARG A 217 -2.00 -6.51 -59.91
N ALA A 218 -1.04 -7.45 -59.95
CA ALA A 218 -0.79 -8.73 -59.28
C ALA A 218 0.40 -9.52 -59.94
N LYS A 219 0.95 -10.51 -59.22
CA LYS A 219 1.57 -11.81 -59.68
C LYS A 219 3.01 -11.90 -60.27
N ARG A 220 3.78 -12.86 -59.68
CA ARG A 220 4.86 -13.74 -60.23
C ARG A 220 6.26 -13.14 -60.49
N ARG A 221 7.40 -13.87 -60.38
CA ARG A 221 7.81 -15.12 -59.64
C ARG A 221 9.34 -15.38 -59.87
N THR A 222 10.02 -16.11 -58.96
CA THR A 222 11.31 -16.86 -59.17
C THR A 222 12.61 -16.03 -59.46
N PRO A 223 13.86 -16.59 -59.44
CA PRO A 223 14.56 -16.98 -58.19
C PRO A 223 16.10 -16.67 -58.13
N THR A 224 16.67 -16.93 -56.93
CA THR A 224 18.08 -17.01 -56.47
C THR A 224 19.23 -17.40 -57.45
N ARG A 225 20.45 -16.83 -57.22
CA ARG A 225 21.68 -17.58 -56.84
C ARG A 225 22.94 -16.71 -56.55
N ASN A 226 23.75 -17.13 -55.56
CA ASN A 226 25.24 -17.20 -55.44
C ASN A 226 26.16 -16.05 -55.97
N THR A 227 27.37 -15.75 -55.43
CA THR A 227 28.27 -16.42 -54.45
C THR A 227 29.31 -15.45 -53.86
N SER A 228 29.92 -15.79 -52.71
CA SER A 228 31.20 -15.27 -52.12
C SER A 228 32.46 -15.73 -52.94
N PRO A 229 33.77 -15.54 -52.56
CA PRO A 229 34.36 -15.04 -51.29
C PRO A 229 35.74 -14.27 -51.30
N VAL A 230 36.17 -13.79 -50.10
CA VAL A 230 37.55 -13.86 -49.49
C VAL A 230 38.74 -12.91 -49.87
N ASN A 231 39.25 -12.22 -48.81
CA ASN A 231 40.61 -11.74 -48.38
C ASN A 231 41.60 -10.94 -49.28
N VAL A 232 42.39 -10.01 -48.64
CA VAL A 232 43.89 -10.00 -48.48
C VAL A 232 44.52 -8.58 -48.24
N VAL A 233 45.11 -8.35 -47.04
CA VAL A 233 46.37 -7.59 -46.64
C VAL A 233 46.55 -6.03 -46.75
N ASP A 234 47.18 -5.51 -45.67
CA ASP A 234 47.98 -4.27 -45.30
C ASP A 234 48.97 -3.61 -46.33
N PRO A 235 49.81 -2.54 -46.03
CA PRO A 235 50.01 -1.66 -44.83
C PRO A 235 50.30 -0.11 -45.13
N GLU A 236 50.92 0.62 -44.16
CA GLU A 236 51.68 1.93 -44.26
C GLU A 236 50.84 3.23 -44.46
N ALA A 237 51.20 4.50 -44.22
CA ALA A 237 52.20 5.34 -43.48
C ALA A 237 51.92 6.83 -43.92
N GLU A 238 52.48 7.99 -43.51
CA GLU A 238 53.61 8.50 -42.70
C GLU A 238 53.22 9.86 -41.98
N ALA A 239 54.17 10.71 -41.54
CA ALA A 239 53.96 12.02 -40.85
C ALA A 239 54.55 13.24 -41.69
N PRO A 240 55.15 14.38 -41.20
CA PRO A 240 55.37 14.99 -39.87
C PRO A 240 55.22 16.57 -39.80
N THR A 241 55.83 17.26 -38.80
CA THR A 241 56.31 18.69 -38.71
C THR A 241 55.31 19.89 -38.62
N GLU A 242 55.55 21.06 -37.97
CA GLU A 242 56.48 21.64 -36.92
C GLU A 242 55.98 23.12 -36.62
N ILE A 243 56.38 24.07 -35.74
CA ILE A 243 57.48 24.39 -34.77
C ILE A 243 56.86 25.10 -33.49
N PHE A 244 57.24 26.21 -32.76
CA PHE A 244 58.32 27.24 -32.78
C PHE A 244 58.61 28.02 -31.43
N HIS A 245 59.25 27.43 -30.40
CA HIS A 245 59.99 28.13 -29.29
C HIS A 245 59.21 29.07 -28.30
N GLN A 246 59.74 29.54 -27.14
CA GLN A 246 61.13 29.68 -26.64
C GLN A 246 61.27 29.51 -25.09
N VAL A 247 62.52 29.51 -24.56
CA VAL A 247 62.90 29.11 -23.17
C VAL A 247 63.78 30.17 -22.47
N SER A 248 63.71 30.30 -21.13
CA SER A 248 64.79 30.83 -20.26
C SER A 248 64.62 30.44 -18.77
N GLU A 249 65.74 30.43 -18.03
CA GLU A 249 65.99 29.89 -16.66
C GLU A 249 66.89 30.91 -15.86
N PRO A 250 67.40 30.70 -14.61
CA PRO A 250 66.89 30.03 -13.39
C PRO A 250 67.35 30.67 -12.01
N PHE A 251 67.25 29.90 -10.90
CA PHE A 251 68.10 29.88 -9.66
C PHE A 251 67.93 30.86 -8.45
N VAL A 252 67.36 30.32 -7.34
CA VAL A 252 67.85 30.29 -5.91
C VAL A 252 67.91 31.54 -4.96
N ARG A 253 67.25 31.36 -3.78
CA ARG A 253 67.46 31.79 -2.34
C ARG A 253 68.67 32.69 -1.96
N PRO A 254 68.67 33.46 -0.81
CA PRO A 254 68.06 33.13 0.50
C PRO A 254 67.44 34.29 1.34
N ALA A 255 67.15 34.03 2.62
CA ALA A 255 66.39 34.86 3.56
C ALA A 255 67.22 35.68 4.57
N ALA A 256 66.59 36.66 5.25
CA ALA A 256 66.98 37.13 6.59
C ALA A 256 65.83 37.83 7.35
N SER A 257 65.86 37.76 8.68
CA SER A 257 64.89 38.29 9.66
C SER A 257 64.94 39.80 9.91
N LEU A 258 63.92 40.36 10.59
CA LEU A 258 64.13 41.10 11.85
C LEU A 258 62.84 41.28 12.69
N SER A 259 62.97 41.63 13.97
CA SER A 259 61.90 41.62 14.99
C SER A 259 61.99 42.78 15.99
N ARG A 260 60.85 43.15 16.64
CA ARG A 260 60.68 43.69 18.03
C ARG A 260 59.27 44.28 18.26
N HIS A 261 58.53 43.83 19.29
CA HIS A 261 58.29 44.50 20.61
C HIS A 261 57.50 45.84 20.54
N ARG A 262 56.49 46.15 21.37
CA ARG A 262 56.37 45.89 22.84
C ARG A 262 54.91 46.07 23.38
N LYS A 263 54.65 45.53 24.59
CA LYS A 263 53.45 45.67 25.48
C LYS A 263 53.32 47.09 26.13
N PRO A 264 52.36 47.39 27.05
CA PRO A 264 50.88 47.19 27.07
C PRO A 264 50.12 48.47 27.58
N LYS A 265 48.82 48.38 27.91
CA LYS A 265 48.19 49.16 29.00
C LYS A 265 46.94 48.50 29.59
N SER A 266 46.46 49.00 30.73
CA SER A 266 45.45 48.41 31.61
C SER A 266 44.28 49.36 31.89
N ASN A 267 43.13 48.82 32.33
CA ASN A 267 42.34 49.35 33.45
C ASN A 267 41.39 48.25 33.99
N ALA A 268 40.80 48.47 35.16
CA ALA A 268 39.94 47.50 35.86
C ALA A 268 38.83 48.21 36.66
N GLN A 269 37.65 47.58 36.74
CA GLN A 269 36.48 47.79 37.62
C GLN A 269 35.32 46.94 37.05
N ALA A 270 34.46 46.29 37.83
CA ALA A 270 34.43 46.05 39.28
C ALA A 270 33.59 44.80 39.61
N ASP A 271 33.82 44.18 40.79
CA ASP A 271 33.02 43.05 41.30
C ASP A 271 31.67 43.49 41.89
N VAL A 272 30.61 42.69 41.71
CA VAL A 272 29.41 42.67 42.57
C VAL A 272 28.81 41.25 42.63
N LEU A 273 28.68 40.71 43.85
CA LEU A 273 27.83 39.58 44.27
C LEU A 273 28.01 38.19 43.60
N THR A 274 28.91 37.39 44.18
CA THR A 274 28.63 35.96 44.46
C THR A 274 28.89 35.68 45.94
N ASP A 275 27.86 35.62 46.77
CA ASP A 275 27.88 34.86 48.04
C ASP A 275 26.49 34.72 48.70
N VAL A 276 26.40 33.84 49.71
CA VAL A 276 25.24 33.57 50.59
C VAL A 276 24.06 32.81 49.96
N PHE A 277 24.21 31.49 49.91
CA PHE A 277 23.36 30.63 50.77
C PHE A 277 24.17 29.49 51.41
N VAL A 278 25.13 29.85 52.26
CA VAL A 278 25.69 28.94 53.27
C VAL A 278 25.21 29.39 54.64
N ALA A 279 24.31 28.61 55.25
CA ALA A 279 23.87 28.79 56.64
C ALA A 279 24.39 27.62 57.49
N PRO A 280 24.79 27.84 58.78
CA PRO A 280 25.64 26.89 59.49
C PRO A 280 24.93 26.00 60.52
N THR A 281 25.69 25.00 60.98
CA THR A 281 25.55 24.26 62.26
C THR A 281 24.46 23.18 62.40
N SER A 282 24.90 21.94 62.19
CA SER A 282 24.75 20.83 63.16
C SER A 282 23.33 20.44 63.61
N GLN A 283 22.51 19.97 62.67
CA GLN A 283 21.78 18.72 62.86
C GLN A 283 22.14 17.78 61.71
N LEU A 284 22.51 16.53 62.03
CA LEU A 284 22.49 15.45 61.05
C LEU A 284 21.02 15.08 60.87
N LEU A 285 20.41 15.63 59.81
CA LEU A 285 19.14 15.11 59.31
C LEU A 285 19.35 13.65 58.92
N SER A 286 18.36 12.82 59.19
CA SER A 286 18.31 11.48 58.60
C SER A 286 18.23 11.55 57.08
N VAL A 287 18.53 10.42 56.42
CA VAL A 287 18.44 10.29 54.96
C VAL A 287 17.03 10.64 54.47
N GLY A 288 15.99 10.11 55.12
CA GLY A 288 14.59 10.45 54.84
C GLY A 288 14.21 11.91 55.10
N GLU A 289 14.74 12.56 56.15
CA GLU A 289 14.51 14.00 56.37
C GLU A 289 15.16 14.86 55.28
N SER A 290 16.33 14.46 54.79
CA SER A 290 16.99 15.14 53.66
C SER A 290 16.20 14.95 52.36
N LYS A 291 15.70 13.73 52.11
CA LYS A 291 14.85 13.42 50.94
C LYS A 291 13.54 14.21 50.96
N ARG A 292 12.85 14.25 52.12
CA ARG A 292 11.64 15.05 52.36
C ARG A 292 11.83 16.55 52.12
N ALA A 293 13.04 17.09 52.32
CA ALA A 293 13.33 18.49 52.03
C ALA A 293 13.39 18.79 50.52
N ILE A 294 13.71 17.81 49.67
CA ILE A 294 13.83 17.95 48.21
C ILE A 294 12.53 17.56 47.51
N THR A 295 11.86 16.49 47.95
CA THR A 295 10.61 16.03 47.31
C THR A 295 9.40 16.88 47.66
N LYS A 296 9.36 17.51 48.84
CA LYS A 296 8.18 18.27 49.28
C LYS A 296 7.84 19.47 48.37
N PRO A 297 8.77 20.31 47.89
CA PRO A 297 8.45 21.35 46.91
C PRO A 297 7.79 20.80 45.63
N LEU A 298 8.22 19.61 45.16
CA LEU A 298 7.65 18.93 44.00
C LEU A 298 6.24 18.41 44.29
N GLN A 299 6.01 17.90 45.50
CA GLN A 299 4.68 17.51 45.98
C GLN A 299 3.75 18.73 46.05
N ASP A 300 4.17 19.82 46.71
CA ASP A 300 3.38 21.05 46.88
C ASP A 300 3.03 21.70 45.50
N GLU A 301 3.91 21.59 44.50
CA GLU A 301 3.62 21.94 43.10
C GLU A 301 2.62 20.98 42.44
N ALA A 302 2.85 19.67 42.56
CA ALA A 302 2.03 18.63 41.93
C ALA A 302 0.59 18.52 42.48
N VAL A 303 0.33 19.01 43.69
CA VAL A 303 -1.00 18.91 44.32
C VAL A 303 -1.77 20.24 44.36
N ALA A 304 -1.28 21.29 43.70
CA ALA A 304 -1.88 22.62 43.76
C ALA A 304 -3.32 22.68 43.22
N ASN A 305 -3.60 22.03 42.08
CA ASN A 305 -4.87 22.12 41.35
C ASN A 305 -5.55 20.76 41.10
N LEU A 306 -5.15 19.69 41.79
CA LEU A 306 -5.76 18.35 41.66
C LEU A 306 -7.16 18.27 42.28
N ALA A 307 -8.02 17.41 41.70
CA ALA A 307 -9.29 17.01 42.31
C ALA A 307 -9.06 16.32 43.67
N PRO A 308 -9.92 16.52 44.69
CA PRO A 308 -9.63 16.10 46.07
C PRO A 308 -9.30 14.60 46.27
N GLU A 309 -9.94 13.72 45.49
CA GLU A 309 -9.73 12.27 45.60
C GLU A 309 -8.43 11.81 44.92
N THR A 310 -8.06 12.42 43.79
CA THR A 310 -6.76 12.20 43.13
C THR A 310 -5.63 12.79 43.94
N LYS A 311 -5.83 14.00 44.49
CA LYS A 311 -4.89 14.69 45.36
C LYS A 311 -4.44 13.83 46.53
N ALA A 312 -5.39 13.25 47.29
CA ALA A 312 -5.07 12.43 48.44
C ALA A 312 -4.21 11.19 48.09
N LYS A 313 -4.46 10.55 46.95
CA LYS A 313 -3.64 9.43 46.46
C LYS A 313 -2.23 9.86 46.05
N VAL A 314 -2.10 11.00 45.36
CA VAL A 314 -0.80 11.54 44.96
C VAL A 314 0.01 11.98 46.20
N GLU A 315 -0.64 12.57 47.21
CA GLU A 315 0.00 12.88 48.50
C GLU A 315 0.49 11.61 49.21
N GLU A 316 -0.29 10.53 49.26
CA GLU A 316 0.11 9.23 49.83
C GLU A 316 1.32 8.62 49.10
N LEU A 317 1.36 8.70 47.76
CA LEU A 317 2.49 8.22 46.96
C LEU A 317 3.78 9.04 47.19
N PHE A 318 3.68 10.36 47.32
CA PHE A 318 4.83 11.22 47.65
C PHE A 318 5.34 10.96 49.08
N GLU A 319 4.45 10.76 50.06
CA GLU A 319 4.86 10.42 51.43
C GLU A 319 5.58 9.07 51.49
N GLY A 320 5.07 8.04 50.79
CA GLY A 320 5.70 6.72 50.71
C GLY A 320 7.08 6.73 50.03
N LEU A 321 7.23 7.46 48.92
CA LEU A 321 8.52 7.64 48.23
C LEU A 321 9.58 8.28 49.16
N ALA A 322 9.13 9.16 50.04
CA ALA A 322 9.96 9.90 50.99
C ALA A 322 10.22 9.15 52.33
N GLU A 323 9.77 7.90 52.47
CA GLU A 323 10.15 6.98 53.57
C GLU A 323 11.18 5.92 53.15
N LEU A 324 11.55 5.85 51.88
CA LEU A 324 12.61 4.97 51.39
C LEU A 324 13.99 5.48 51.86
N GLU A 325 14.71 4.67 52.66
CA GLU A 325 16.07 4.96 53.15
C GLU A 325 17.14 4.70 52.06
N THR A 326 17.18 5.55 51.03
CA THR A 326 18.13 5.52 49.90
C THR A 326 19.20 6.61 50.03
N GLU A 327 20.49 6.29 49.84
CA GLU A 327 21.54 7.32 49.81
C GLU A 327 21.32 8.26 48.61
N ILE A 328 21.18 9.56 48.88
CA ILE A 328 20.90 10.57 47.84
C ILE A 328 22.15 10.81 47.00
N ASP A 329 22.03 10.63 45.68
CA ASP A 329 23.11 10.82 44.73
C ASP A 329 23.61 12.29 44.72
N PRO A 330 24.93 12.57 44.69
CA PRO A 330 25.46 13.91 44.44
C PRO A 330 24.90 14.61 43.17
N MET A 331 24.53 13.85 42.14
CA MET A 331 23.87 14.33 40.92
C MET A 331 22.37 14.63 41.09
N ALA A 332 21.74 14.24 42.20
CA ALA A 332 20.34 14.58 42.48
C ALA A 332 20.09 16.10 42.44
N SER A 333 21.02 16.89 42.96
CA SER A 333 20.93 18.37 42.91
C SER A 333 21.17 18.95 41.51
N TRP A 334 21.89 18.24 40.64
CA TRP A 334 22.04 18.62 39.24
C TRP A 334 20.77 18.28 38.48
N LEU A 335 20.30 17.02 38.54
CA LEU A 335 19.09 16.58 37.85
C LEU A 335 17.88 17.39 38.30
N ALA A 336 17.73 17.67 39.60
CA ALA A 336 16.68 18.55 40.10
C ALA A 336 16.75 19.94 39.47
N GLY A 337 17.94 20.55 39.37
CA GLY A 337 18.12 21.87 38.77
C GLY A 337 18.05 21.89 37.24
N VAL A 338 18.21 20.75 36.56
CA VAL A 338 18.03 20.60 35.10
C VAL A 338 16.54 20.37 34.78
N ALA A 339 15.88 19.45 35.49
CA ALA A 339 14.45 19.16 35.34
C ALA A 339 13.53 20.34 35.71
N GLU A 340 14.00 21.31 36.51
CA GLU A 340 13.25 22.55 36.78
C GLU A 340 13.17 23.51 35.58
N ARG A 341 14.02 23.32 34.57
CA ARG A 341 14.07 24.14 33.34
C ARG A 341 13.35 23.49 32.15
N VAL A 342 12.94 22.24 32.30
CA VAL A 342 12.12 21.50 31.31
C VAL A 342 10.75 22.19 31.20
N PRO A 343 10.28 22.55 29.99
CA PRO A 343 8.97 23.17 29.83
C PRO A 343 7.82 22.25 30.21
N LYS A 344 6.73 22.85 30.68
CA LYS A 344 5.47 22.16 30.94
C LYS A 344 4.82 21.69 29.66
N THR A 345 4.15 20.54 29.71
CA THR A 345 3.52 19.89 28.55
C THR A 345 2.18 20.50 28.18
N GLY A 346 1.53 21.20 29.11
CA GLY A 346 0.20 21.80 28.91
C GLY A 346 -0.97 20.84 29.20
N ASP A 347 -0.70 19.55 29.44
CA ASP A 347 -1.64 18.64 30.09
C ASP A 347 -1.31 18.58 31.59
N GLN A 348 -2.31 18.87 32.42
CA GLN A 348 -2.13 19.01 33.87
C GLN A 348 -1.77 17.68 34.54
N ASP A 349 -2.33 16.56 34.08
CA ASP A 349 -2.07 15.24 34.67
C ASP A 349 -0.69 14.72 34.23
N ALA A 350 -0.32 14.95 32.97
CA ALA A 350 1.02 14.63 32.45
C ALA A 350 2.11 15.44 33.16
N ASP A 351 1.91 16.74 33.40
CA ASP A 351 2.85 17.58 34.16
C ASP A 351 3.04 17.06 35.60
N TYR A 352 1.97 16.57 36.24
CA TYR A 352 2.06 15.96 37.57
C TYR A 352 2.76 14.60 37.56
N TYR A 353 2.55 13.77 36.54
CA TYR A 353 3.31 12.55 36.35
C TYR A 353 4.81 12.84 36.16
N LEU A 354 5.17 13.87 35.38
CA LEU A 354 6.56 14.30 35.21
C LEU A 354 7.16 14.88 36.51
N CYS A 355 6.37 15.56 37.34
CA CYS A 355 6.81 15.99 38.68
C CYS A 355 7.09 14.80 39.61
N PHE A 356 6.26 13.75 39.56
CA PHE A 356 6.49 12.52 40.33
C PHE A 356 7.68 11.72 39.79
N LEU A 357 7.85 11.65 38.47
CA LEU A 357 9.02 11.07 37.80
C LEU A 357 10.33 11.78 38.21
N ARG A 358 10.33 13.12 38.23
CA ARG A 358 11.43 13.95 38.76
C ARG A 358 11.74 13.62 40.23
N ALA A 359 10.72 13.32 41.03
CA ALA A 359 10.90 12.93 42.43
C ALA A 359 11.46 11.50 42.60
N VAL A 360 11.11 10.57 41.71
CA VAL A 360 11.62 9.19 41.68
C VAL A 360 13.10 9.16 41.26
N LEU A 361 13.49 9.95 40.27
CA LEU A 361 14.86 9.94 39.73
C LEU A 361 15.91 10.56 40.67
N ILE A 362 15.50 11.28 41.72
CA ILE A 362 16.41 11.93 42.70
C ILE A 362 17.35 10.93 43.40
N ASP A 363 16.98 9.66 43.54
CA ASP A 363 17.83 8.65 44.20
C ASP A 363 18.97 8.12 43.30
N GLY A 364 19.04 8.50 42.01
CA GLY A 364 20.01 7.96 41.04
C GLY A 364 19.74 6.51 40.61
N GLN A 365 18.89 5.75 41.32
CA GLN A 365 18.45 4.40 40.96
C GLN A 365 16.95 4.21 41.18
N ILE A 366 16.23 3.85 40.11
CA ILE A 366 14.81 3.51 40.14
C ILE A 366 14.67 2.09 40.73
N SER A 367 14.52 2.03 42.04
CA SER A 367 14.21 0.77 42.74
C SER A 367 12.91 0.14 42.23
N PRO A 368 12.71 -1.19 42.34
CA PRO A 368 11.45 -1.84 41.94
C PRO A 368 10.20 -1.22 42.59
N THR A 369 10.30 -0.79 43.85
CA THR A 369 9.23 -0.09 44.57
C THR A 369 8.95 1.31 44.00
N ALA A 370 9.95 1.98 43.41
CA ALA A 370 9.75 3.23 42.69
C ALA A 370 9.10 3.01 41.31
N VAL A 371 9.37 1.88 40.64
CA VAL A 371 8.61 1.46 39.43
C VAL A 371 7.15 1.18 39.77
N GLU A 372 6.88 0.45 40.87
CA GLU A 372 5.52 0.21 41.38
C GLU A 372 4.80 1.53 41.71
N ALA A 373 5.52 2.51 42.30
CA ALA A 373 4.98 3.84 42.59
C ALA A 373 4.70 4.68 41.33
N LEU A 374 5.55 4.59 40.28
CA LEU A 374 5.29 5.22 38.97
C LEU A 374 4.01 4.66 38.33
N VAL A 375 3.84 3.33 38.33
CA VAL A 375 2.62 2.69 37.82
C VAL A 375 1.39 3.14 38.61
N ALA A 376 1.45 3.15 39.94
CA ALA A 376 0.36 3.62 40.79
C ALA A 376 0.03 5.12 40.58
N CYS A 377 1.03 5.95 40.28
CA CYS A 377 0.86 7.36 39.94
C CYS A 377 0.13 7.52 38.59
N ALA A 378 0.54 6.79 37.55
CA ALA A 378 -0.12 6.78 36.26
C ALA A 378 -1.58 6.29 36.36
N GLU A 379 -1.83 5.19 37.10
CA GLU A 379 -3.19 4.69 37.38
C GLU A 379 -4.05 5.70 38.15
N ALA A 380 -3.47 6.46 39.09
CA ALA A 380 -4.20 7.48 39.86
C ALA A 380 -4.55 8.72 39.02
N LEU A 381 -3.72 9.07 38.04
CA LEU A 381 -3.91 10.19 37.11
C LEU A 381 -4.71 9.79 35.84
N GLY A 382 -4.89 8.49 35.60
CA GLY A 382 -5.61 7.96 34.43
C GLY A 382 -4.79 7.94 33.14
N ILE A 383 -3.46 7.95 33.24
CA ILE A 383 -2.52 7.97 32.11
C ILE A 383 -2.27 6.53 31.66
N SER A 384 -2.36 6.26 30.35
CA SER A 384 -2.13 4.92 29.82
C SER A 384 -0.64 4.53 29.81
N ARG A 385 -0.36 3.22 29.72
CA ARG A 385 1.03 2.71 29.68
C ARG A 385 1.84 3.25 28.49
N ASP A 386 1.19 3.45 27.36
CA ASP A 386 1.84 3.95 26.15
C ASP A 386 2.10 5.46 26.25
N GLU A 387 1.20 6.22 26.90
CA GLU A 387 1.44 7.63 27.25
C GLU A 387 2.56 7.78 28.29
N VAL A 388 2.68 6.88 29.27
CA VAL A 388 3.81 6.83 30.21
C VAL A 388 5.13 6.63 29.45
N GLN A 389 5.17 5.71 28.49
CA GLN A 389 6.36 5.45 27.66
C GLN A 389 6.72 6.67 26.78
N ASP A 390 5.72 7.32 26.18
CA ASP A 390 5.88 8.58 25.45
C ASP A 390 6.44 9.69 26.37
N LEU A 391 5.93 9.83 27.59
CA LEU A 391 6.36 10.84 28.56
C LEU A 391 7.79 10.60 29.05
N HIS A 392 8.17 9.34 29.34
CA HIS A 392 9.56 8.98 29.63
C HIS A 392 10.48 9.36 28.45
N GLY A 393 10.08 9.01 27.22
CA GLY A 393 10.83 9.29 26.00
C GLY A 393 10.95 10.78 25.65
N ARG A 394 10.00 11.63 26.08
CA ARG A 394 10.08 13.10 25.96
C ARG A 394 11.00 13.68 27.04
N PHE A 395 10.78 13.29 28.29
CA PHE A 395 11.54 13.78 29.45
C PHE A 395 13.05 13.53 29.30
N VAL A 396 13.46 12.33 28.91
CA VAL A 396 14.89 11.98 28.71
C VAL A 396 15.53 12.87 27.64
N ARG A 397 14.87 13.11 26.51
CA ARG A 397 15.40 13.99 25.44
C ARG A 397 15.50 15.44 25.89
N GLN A 398 14.50 15.93 26.63
CA GLN A 398 14.48 17.29 27.15
C GLN A 398 15.59 17.53 28.18
N VAL A 399 15.80 16.57 29.10
CA VAL A 399 16.92 16.65 30.06
C VAL A 399 18.29 16.53 29.37
N ALA A 400 18.42 15.71 28.33
CA ALA A 400 19.64 15.62 27.52
C ALA A 400 19.96 16.92 26.77
N ILE A 401 18.95 17.62 26.21
CA ILE A 401 19.13 18.94 25.58
C ILE A 401 19.41 20.01 26.65
N GLU A 402 18.78 19.94 27.83
CA GLU A 402 19.07 20.84 28.95
C GLU A 402 20.47 20.62 29.56
N ALA A 403 21.11 19.46 29.36
CA ALA A 403 22.50 19.22 29.77
C ALA A 403 23.49 20.12 29.01
N TRP A 404 23.18 20.53 27.77
CA TRP A 404 24.00 21.47 27.00
C TRP A 404 23.88 22.94 27.47
N VAL A 405 23.09 23.24 28.52
CA VAL A 405 22.72 24.61 28.89
C VAL A 405 23.80 25.38 29.65
N ASP A 406 24.89 24.77 30.11
CA ASP A 406 26.11 25.51 30.49
C ASP A 406 27.19 25.48 29.38
N GLY A 407 27.03 24.59 28.40
CA GLY A 407 27.90 24.42 27.23
C GLY A 407 28.83 23.20 27.29
N VAL A 408 28.81 22.39 28.35
CA VAL A 408 29.68 21.20 28.49
C VAL A 408 28.94 20.04 29.17
N VAL A 409 28.69 18.95 28.43
CA VAL A 409 28.22 17.68 29.02
C VAL A 409 29.42 16.86 29.49
N THR A 410 29.47 16.50 30.77
CA THR A 410 30.54 15.67 31.35
C THR A 410 30.26 14.18 31.23
N ASP A 411 31.31 13.35 31.32
CA ASP A 411 31.22 11.88 31.37
C ASP A 411 30.27 11.37 32.47
N THR A 412 30.15 12.10 33.59
CA THR A 412 29.28 11.75 34.72
C THR A 412 27.81 11.98 34.38
N GLU A 413 27.48 13.12 33.76
CA GLU A 413 26.11 13.46 33.36
C GLU A 413 25.64 12.56 32.21
N ARG A 414 26.52 12.26 31.25
CA ARG A 414 26.29 11.25 30.20
C ARG A 414 25.96 9.89 30.81
N ALA A 415 26.82 9.37 31.69
CA ALA A 415 26.63 8.06 32.31
C ALA A 415 25.31 7.99 33.13
N TYR A 416 24.97 9.07 33.84
CA TYR A 416 23.73 9.17 34.61
C TYR A 416 22.49 9.15 33.70
N LEU A 417 22.49 9.90 32.59
CA LEU A 417 21.38 9.90 31.63
C LEU A 417 21.24 8.57 30.88
N GLN A 418 22.35 7.88 30.59
CA GLN A 418 22.36 6.54 30.00
C GLN A 418 21.67 5.51 30.90
N ASP A 419 21.95 5.57 32.21
CA ASP A 419 21.37 4.68 33.22
C ASP A 419 19.89 5.02 33.46
N ALA A 420 19.54 6.31 33.58
CA ALA A 420 18.17 6.77 33.70
C ALA A 420 17.30 6.36 32.50
N ALA A 421 17.79 6.48 31.26
CA ALA A 421 17.10 6.01 30.07
C ALA A 421 16.85 4.49 30.13
N THR A 422 17.89 3.72 30.43
CA THR A 422 17.83 2.25 30.58
C THR A 422 16.77 1.83 31.61
N GLN A 423 16.74 2.48 32.78
CA GLN A 423 15.82 2.16 33.87
C GLN A 423 14.37 2.61 33.60
N LEU A 424 14.17 3.66 32.80
CA LEU A 424 12.84 4.10 32.34
C LEU A 424 12.30 3.32 31.12
N GLY A 425 13.10 2.40 30.57
CA GLY A 425 12.76 1.67 29.35
C GLY A 425 12.84 2.51 28.07
N VAL A 426 13.57 3.63 28.10
CA VAL A 426 13.89 4.45 26.93
C VAL A 426 15.17 3.94 26.29
N ASP A 427 15.24 3.93 24.96
CA ASP A 427 16.43 3.45 24.24
C ASP A 427 17.66 4.32 24.58
N PRO A 428 18.74 3.77 25.17
CA PRO A 428 19.93 4.54 25.52
C PRO A 428 20.69 5.09 24.31
N GLU A 429 20.49 4.58 23.09
CA GLU A 429 21.12 5.16 21.89
C GLU A 429 20.63 6.59 21.63
N ILE A 430 19.39 6.94 22.03
CA ILE A 430 18.84 8.31 21.95
C ILE A 430 19.63 9.30 22.82
N VAL A 431 20.14 8.84 23.97
CA VAL A 431 20.96 9.67 24.86
C VAL A 431 22.35 9.86 24.28
N GLU A 432 22.97 8.81 23.77
CA GLU A 432 24.31 8.92 23.17
C GLU A 432 24.29 9.78 21.89
N GLU A 433 23.21 9.72 21.09
CA GLU A 433 22.96 10.61 19.93
C GLU A 433 22.85 12.09 20.36
N LEU A 434 21.98 12.41 21.33
CA LEU A 434 21.75 13.80 21.77
C LEU A 434 22.91 14.40 22.58
N LEU A 435 23.77 13.57 23.15
CA LEU A 435 24.96 13.97 23.90
C LEU A 435 26.26 13.81 23.11
N ALA A 436 26.24 13.32 21.86
CA ALA A 436 27.42 13.26 21.01
C ALA A 436 28.06 14.65 20.83
N GLU A 437 29.39 14.74 20.71
CA GLU A 437 30.00 15.98 20.26
C GLU A 437 29.56 16.23 18.81
N PRO A 438 28.87 17.34 18.49
CA PRO A 438 28.40 17.59 17.13
C PRO A 438 29.61 17.78 16.21
N GLU A 439 29.73 16.94 15.17
CA GLU A 439 30.88 16.94 14.26
C GLU A 439 31.10 18.33 13.65
N GLU A 440 32.29 18.91 13.86
CA GLU A 440 32.67 20.18 13.24
C GLU A 440 33.04 19.96 11.77
N ASP A 441 32.01 19.83 10.92
CA ASP A 441 32.13 19.78 9.47
C ASP A 441 32.81 21.06 8.94
N ALA A 442 34.11 20.93 8.68
CA ALA A 442 35.03 22.05 8.49
C ALA A 442 34.96 22.71 7.09
N SER A 443 33.77 22.75 6.46
CA SER A 443 33.58 23.28 5.10
C SER A 443 32.57 24.44 4.96
N ASP A 444 31.43 24.46 5.67
CA ASP A 444 30.30 25.34 5.30
C ASP A 444 29.70 26.26 6.40
N VAL A 445 30.30 26.33 7.60
CA VAL A 445 30.02 27.44 8.53
C VAL A 445 31.32 28.10 8.98
N THR A 446 31.41 29.43 8.88
CA THR A 446 32.60 30.17 9.33
C THR A 446 32.68 30.17 10.86
N PRO A 447 33.76 29.67 11.49
CA PRO A 447 33.85 29.60 12.94
C PRO A 447 33.84 30.98 13.62
N GLY A 448 32.85 31.22 14.49
CA GLY A 448 32.89 32.31 15.47
C GLY A 448 31.80 33.39 15.41
N ALA A 449 30.76 33.25 14.57
CA ALA A 449 29.57 34.10 14.65
C ALA A 449 28.64 33.63 15.79
N LEU A 450 28.61 34.39 16.89
CA LEU A 450 27.54 34.32 17.89
C LEU A 450 26.38 35.22 17.42
N PHE A 451 25.12 34.83 17.64
CA PHE A 451 23.98 35.66 17.25
C PHE A 451 24.04 37.04 17.91
N ALA A 452 23.72 38.09 17.15
CA ALA A 452 23.54 39.43 17.68
C ALA A 452 22.11 39.60 18.24
N PRO A 453 21.92 40.41 19.30
CA PRO A 453 20.59 40.87 19.68
C PRO A 453 19.95 41.63 18.50
N GLY A 454 18.78 41.17 18.06
CA GLY A 454 18.09 41.59 16.84
C GLY A 454 18.17 40.59 15.68
N ASP A 455 19.01 39.55 15.76
CA ASP A 455 19.01 38.48 14.76
C ASP A 455 17.68 37.71 14.81
N ARG A 456 17.09 37.48 13.63
CA ARG A 456 15.80 36.79 13.49
C ARG A 456 15.98 35.29 13.31
N VAL A 457 15.29 34.50 14.13
CA VAL A 457 15.34 33.04 14.10
C VAL A 457 13.95 32.44 13.86
N THR A 458 13.88 31.29 13.18
CA THR A 458 12.61 30.60 12.90
C THR A 458 12.66 29.14 13.35
N PHE A 459 11.59 28.66 13.96
CA PHE A 459 11.47 27.28 14.42
C PHE A 459 10.57 26.44 13.49
N THR A 460 10.95 25.18 13.23
CA THR A 460 10.19 24.25 12.37
C THR A 460 10.36 22.78 12.75
N GLY A 461 9.43 21.93 12.31
CA GLY A 461 9.38 20.51 12.65
C GLY A 461 8.80 20.23 14.05
N ASN A 462 8.84 18.94 14.43
CA ASN A 462 8.43 18.42 15.74
C ASN A 462 9.64 18.44 16.68
N LEU A 463 9.81 19.55 17.39
CA LEU A 463 10.98 19.82 18.25
C LEU A 463 10.88 19.05 19.58
N ALA A 464 12.02 18.60 20.10
CA ALA A 464 12.11 17.89 21.38
C ALA A 464 11.81 18.82 22.56
N VAL A 465 12.17 20.10 22.47
CA VAL A 465 11.72 21.15 23.38
C VAL A 465 10.57 21.93 22.70
N PRO A 466 9.43 22.16 23.38
CA PRO A 466 8.28 22.88 22.81
C PRO A 466 8.63 24.22 22.16
N ARG A 467 8.01 24.50 21.01
CA ARG A 467 8.35 25.64 20.14
C ARG A 467 8.25 26.96 20.88
N ASP A 468 7.13 27.18 21.58
CA ASP A 468 6.85 28.35 22.42
C ASP A 468 7.92 28.58 23.50
N ALA A 469 8.39 27.51 24.15
CA ALA A 469 9.46 27.59 25.13
C ALA A 469 10.79 28.00 24.46
N TRP A 470 11.10 27.48 23.27
CA TRP A 470 12.22 27.94 22.47
C TRP A 470 12.09 29.41 22.06
N GLU A 471 10.92 29.86 21.59
CA GLU A 471 10.70 31.27 21.22
C GLU A 471 10.88 32.20 22.43
N ALA A 472 10.32 31.82 23.59
CA ALA A 472 10.45 32.58 24.84
C ALA A 472 11.91 32.65 25.33
N ARG A 473 12.72 31.61 25.09
CA ARG A 473 14.16 31.59 25.39
C ARG A 473 14.95 32.48 24.42
N ALA A 474 14.63 32.45 23.13
CA ALA A 474 15.25 33.27 22.09
C ALA A 474 14.96 34.78 22.31
N ARG A 475 13.68 35.14 22.50
CA ARG A 475 13.26 36.53 22.81
C ARG A 475 13.92 37.06 24.08
N ARG A 476 14.09 36.21 25.12
CA ARG A 476 14.73 36.60 26.39
C ARG A 476 16.22 36.97 26.27
N VAL A 477 16.96 36.43 25.29
CA VAL A 477 18.34 36.86 24.99
C VAL A 477 18.41 37.92 23.88
N GLY A 478 17.25 38.44 23.43
CA GLY A 478 17.15 39.54 22.48
C GLY A 478 17.10 39.15 21.01
N LEU A 479 16.76 37.90 20.66
CA LEU A 479 16.54 37.47 19.27
C LEU A 479 15.10 37.79 18.82
N ASP A 480 14.93 38.16 17.55
CA ASP A 480 13.61 38.21 16.91
C ASP A 480 13.15 36.79 16.55
N VAL A 481 11.84 36.52 16.61
CA VAL A 481 11.29 35.19 16.34
C VAL A 481 10.00 35.29 15.54
N GLY A 482 10.03 34.75 14.33
CA GLY A 482 8.91 34.72 13.40
C GLY A 482 9.24 33.93 12.13
N GLU A 483 8.47 34.16 11.05
CA GLU A 483 8.64 33.48 9.75
C GLU A 483 10.02 33.66 9.09
N VAL A 484 10.33 32.76 8.14
CA VAL A 484 11.55 32.78 7.32
C VAL A 484 11.50 33.91 6.30
N THR A 485 12.18 35.02 6.57
CA THR A 485 12.38 36.12 5.62
C THR A 485 13.84 36.14 5.14
N PRO A 486 14.19 36.89 4.08
CA PRO A 486 15.58 37.05 3.64
C PRO A 486 16.53 37.66 4.69
N GLU A 487 15.98 38.18 5.78
CA GLU A 487 16.69 38.74 6.95
C GLU A 487 16.79 37.74 8.13
N SER A 488 16.21 36.55 8.03
CA SER A 488 16.37 35.49 9.05
C SER A 488 17.79 34.95 9.05
N ALA A 489 18.43 34.96 10.22
CA ALA A 489 19.82 34.52 10.41
C ALA A 489 19.97 32.99 10.42
N VAL A 490 18.96 32.26 10.89
CA VAL A 490 18.97 30.79 10.94
C VAL A 490 17.54 30.22 11.07
N VAL A 491 17.34 28.99 10.61
CA VAL A 491 16.17 28.15 10.94
C VAL A 491 16.60 26.99 11.84
N ILE A 492 15.93 26.83 12.99
CA ILE A 492 16.12 25.72 13.91
C ILE A 492 15.11 24.63 13.58
N ALA A 493 15.59 23.40 13.38
CA ALA A 493 14.77 22.24 13.10
C ALA A 493 15.17 21.05 13.99
N ALA A 494 14.24 20.12 14.21
CA ALA A 494 14.53 18.86 14.91
C ALA A 494 15.56 17.98 14.15
N ASP A 495 15.68 18.19 12.83
CA ASP A 495 16.69 17.60 11.96
C ASP A 495 17.09 18.65 10.90
N LYS A 496 18.40 18.83 10.66
CA LYS A 496 18.96 19.71 9.61
C LYS A 496 18.42 19.38 8.21
N ASN A 497 18.02 18.12 7.98
CA ASN A 497 17.46 17.64 6.72
C ASN A 497 15.95 17.88 6.59
N SER A 498 15.31 18.56 7.56
CA SER A 498 13.85 18.83 7.56
C SER A 498 13.32 19.30 6.21
N THR A 499 12.23 18.68 5.75
CA THR A 499 11.56 18.94 4.47
C THR A 499 10.38 19.92 4.59
N SER A 500 10.14 20.48 5.78
CA SER A 500 9.04 21.43 6.03
C SER A 500 9.11 22.65 5.11
N GLU A 501 7.98 23.32 4.85
CA GLU A 501 7.96 24.49 3.97
C GLU A 501 8.91 25.59 4.45
N ARG A 502 9.05 25.79 5.77
CA ARG A 502 10.01 26.73 6.37
C ARG A 502 11.46 26.32 6.07
N ALA A 503 11.81 25.04 6.16
CA ALA A 503 13.14 24.53 5.84
C ALA A 503 13.42 24.50 4.32
N ARG A 504 12.41 24.28 3.47
CA ARG A 504 12.49 24.51 2.02
C ARG A 504 12.79 25.98 1.74
N ARG A 505 12.02 26.88 2.35
CA ARG A 505 12.13 28.33 2.16
C ARG A 505 13.47 28.88 2.65
N ALA A 506 14.05 28.30 3.70
CA ALA A 506 15.41 28.60 4.14
C ALA A 506 16.45 28.29 3.04
N ARG A 507 16.40 27.08 2.47
CA ARG A 507 17.30 26.66 1.38
C ARG A 507 17.09 27.46 0.08
N GLU A 508 15.86 27.90 -0.22
CA GLU A 508 15.58 28.82 -1.33
C GLU A 508 16.18 30.23 -1.15
N LEU A 509 16.49 30.61 0.09
CA LEU A 509 17.01 31.92 0.47
C LEU A 509 18.48 31.88 0.96
N ASP A 510 19.13 30.72 0.87
CA ASP A 510 20.50 30.46 1.36
C ASP A 510 20.68 30.70 2.88
N ILE A 511 19.60 30.47 3.65
CA ILE A 511 19.57 30.65 5.11
C ILE A 511 19.99 29.34 5.79
N PRO A 512 20.97 29.34 6.71
CA PRO A 512 21.42 28.14 7.42
C PRO A 512 20.32 27.44 8.21
N ILE A 513 20.41 26.11 8.29
CA ILE A 513 19.56 25.27 9.13
C ILE A 513 20.43 24.60 10.20
N ILE A 514 20.04 24.69 11.47
CA ILE A 514 20.71 24.04 12.60
C ILE A 514 19.75 23.16 13.39
N ASP A 515 20.33 22.26 14.19
CA ASP A 515 19.61 21.42 15.15
C ASP A 515 19.41 22.14 16.51
N GLU A 516 18.63 21.52 17.39
CA GLU A 516 18.33 22.05 18.72
C GLU A 516 19.56 22.08 19.66
N THR A 517 20.55 21.20 19.51
CA THR A 517 21.72 21.13 20.41
C THR A 517 22.76 22.20 20.06
N VAL A 518 23.02 22.45 18.77
CA VAL A 518 23.80 23.59 18.27
C VAL A 518 23.15 24.90 18.68
N PHE A 519 21.81 25.02 18.57
CA PHE A 519 21.09 26.21 19.02
C PHE A 519 21.21 26.41 20.55
N ALA A 520 21.01 25.36 21.35
CA ALA A 520 21.17 25.41 22.80
C ALA A 520 22.57 25.91 23.22
N ARG A 521 23.61 25.36 22.58
CA ARG A 521 25.02 25.72 22.80
C ARG A 521 25.29 27.19 22.46
N GLN A 522 24.80 27.67 21.31
CA GLN A 522 24.94 29.07 20.89
C GLN A 522 24.16 30.03 21.81
N LEU A 523 22.95 29.67 22.23
CA LEU A 523 22.12 30.46 23.13
C LEU A 523 22.77 30.62 24.52
N SER A 524 23.51 29.60 24.98
CA SER A 524 24.23 29.67 26.26
C SER A 524 25.33 30.72 26.27
N ALA A 525 26.09 30.86 25.18
CA ALA A 525 27.17 31.84 25.05
C ALA A 525 26.68 33.31 25.10
N LEU A 526 25.38 33.55 24.91
CA LEU A 526 24.77 34.89 24.88
C LEU A 526 24.27 35.39 26.24
N LYS A 527 24.25 34.55 27.28
CA LYS A 527 23.69 34.84 28.63
C LYS A 527 24.38 35.97 29.44
N ASN A 528 25.34 36.68 28.85
CA ASN A 528 26.10 37.75 29.50
C ASN A 528 25.59 39.18 29.17
N LEU A 529 24.37 39.31 28.66
CA LEU A 529 23.72 40.61 28.38
C LEU A 529 22.52 40.87 29.30
N PRO A 530 22.30 42.14 29.72
CA PRO A 530 21.18 42.48 30.59
C PRO A 530 19.85 42.47 29.81
N VAL A 531 18.88 41.72 30.33
CA VAL A 531 17.55 41.55 29.74
C VAL A 531 16.65 42.75 30.08
N ASN A 532 15.92 43.28 29.10
CA ASN A 532 14.79 44.20 29.35
C ASN A 532 13.54 43.39 29.68
N GLU A 533 12.77 43.85 30.67
CA GLU A 533 11.48 43.25 31.02
C GLU A 533 10.36 43.77 30.11
N GLU A 534 9.44 42.87 29.75
CA GLU A 534 8.11 43.10 29.15
C GLU A 534 8.00 43.86 27.81
N GLU A 535 7.91 43.10 26.71
CA GLU A 535 6.93 43.39 25.63
C GLU A 535 5.94 42.22 25.51
N PRO A 536 4.63 42.47 25.33
CA PRO A 536 3.63 41.41 25.18
C PRO A 536 3.67 40.78 23.78
N ALA A 537 3.34 39.48 23.69
CA ALA A 537 3.29 38.77 22.42
C ALA A 537 2.28 39.40 21.43
N ALA A 538 2.60 39.34 20.14
CA ALA A 538 1.70 39.80 19.08
C ALA A 538 0.38 39.02 19.13
N GLY A 539 -0.75 39.74 19.04
CA GLY A 539 -2.07 39.18 19.32
C GLY A 539 -2.48 38.07 18.36
N PHE A 540 -2.95 36.95 18.93
CA PHE A 540 -3.49 35.81 18.21
C PHE A 540 -4.68 36.23 17.31
N ASN A 541 -4.75 35.71 16.08
CA ASN A 541 -5.69 36.23 15.08
C ASN A 541 -7.13 35.74 15.30
N MET A 542 -7.86 36.44 16.17
CA MET A 542 -9.25 36.16 16.56
C MET A 542 -10.25 36.11 15.38
N VAL A 543 -9.92 36.70 14.21
CA VAL A 543 -10.78 36.65 13.02
C VAL A 543 -10.89 35.21 12.47
N LEU A 544 -9.86 34.39 12.68
CA LEU A 544 -9.80 33.01 12.18
C LEU A 544 -10.65 32.04 13.02
N PHE A 545 -10.90 32.36 14.29
CA PHE A 545 -11.65 31.53 15.23
C PHE A 545 -12.75 32.37 15.94
N PRO A 546 -13.84 32.76 15.25
CA PRO A 546 -14.79 33.75 15.78
C PRO A 546 -15.44 33.36 17.11
N TRP A 547 -15.70 32.06 17.32
CA TRP A 547 -16.24 31.48 18.56
C TRP A 547 -15.31 31.69 19.76
N ALA A 548 -13.99 31.76 19.54
CA ALA A 548 -13.01 31.90 20.61
C ALA A 548 -13.02 33.31 21.24
N ALA A 549 -13.63 34.31 20.58
CA ALA A 549 -13.75 35.67 21.07
C ALA A 549 -14.79 35.83 22.20
N GLU A 550 -15.57 34.79 22.51
CA GLU A 550 -16.57 34.79 23.59
C GLU A 550 -15.96 34.54 24.99
N PHE A 551 -14.70 34.07 25.05
CA PHE A 551 -14.00 33.72 26.29
C PHE A 551 -13.17 34.88 26.85
N SER A 552 -13.00 34.93 28.18
CA SER A 552 -12.25 36.00 28.86
C SER A 552 -11.38 35.45 30.00
N PRO A 553 -10.04 35.59 29.96
CA PRO A 553 -9.25 36.16 28.86
C PRO A 553 -9.44 35.40 27.55
N ALA A 554 -9.29 36.10 26.43
CA ALA A 554 -9.30 35.48 25.11
C ALA A 554 -8.02 34.63 24.93
N PRO A 555 -8.07 33.50 24.21
CA PRO A 555 -6.90 32.63 24.03
C PRO A 555 -5.77 33.35 23.29
N SER A 556 -4.57 33.12 23.79
CA SER A 556 -3.30 33.72 23.39
C SER A 556 -2.37 32.75 22.66
N SER A 557 -2.66 31.45 22.69
CA SER A 557 -1.86 30.39 22.07
C SER A 557 -2.70 29.33 21.35
N VAL A 558 -2.06 28.58 20.46
CA VAL A 558 -2.67 27.46 19.70
C VAL A 558 -3.23 26.40 20.66
N GLY A 559 -2.50 26.07 21.73
CA GLY A 559 -2.93 25.13 22.77
C GLY A 559 -4.14 25.60 23.56
N GLU A 560 -4.27 26.90 23.85
CA GLU A 560 -5.46 27.47 24.51
C GLU A 560 -6.70 27.40 23.60
N VAL A 561 -6.55 27.65 22.30
CA VAL A 561 -7.65 27.47 21.32
C VAL A 561 -8.07 25.99 21.25
N ALA A 562 -7.11 25.06 21.15
CA ALA A 562 -7.41 23.63 21.12
C ALA A 562 -8.12 23.15 22.40
N ALA A 563 -7.67 23.58 23.58
CA ALA A 563 -8.28 23.24 24.86
C ALA A 563 -9.70 23.82 25.01
N LEU A 564 -9.93 25.05 24.55
CA LEU A 564 -11.27 25.65 24.54
C LEU A 564 -12.21 24.92 23.57
N TRP A 565 -11.75 24.51 22.39
CA TRP A 565 -12.57 23.72 21.45
C TRP A 565 -12.95 22.37 22.05
N ILE A 566 -11.98 21.63 22.61
CA ILE A 566 -12.20 20.34 23.30
C ILE A 566 -13.23 20.47 24.42
N THR A 567 -13.18 21.56 25.18
CA THR A 567 -14.06 21.76 26.35
C THR A 567 -15.47 22.21 25.97
N ASN A 568 -15.62 23.08 24.98
CA ASN A 568 -16.89 23.79 24.71
C ASN A 568 -17.63 23.32 23.45
N HIS A 569 -16.93 22.72 22.47
CA HIS A 569 -17.51 22.26 21.20
C HIS A 569 -17.29 20.76 20.91
N PRO A 570 -17.31 19.83 21.91
CA PRO A 570 -16.86 18.46 21.67
C PRO A 570 -17.73 17.63 20.72
N GLY A 571 -18.99 18.05 20.49
CA GLY A 571 -19.91 17.43 19.54
C GLY A 571 -19.85 17.98 18.11
N GLU A 572 -19.10 19.07 17.87
CA GLU A 572 -18.98 19.68 16.54
C GLU A 572 -17.89 19.01 15.69
N PRO A 573 -18.08 18.89 14.35
CA PRO A 573 -17.04 18.45 13.44
C PRO A 573 -15.85 19.42 13.43
N LEU A 574 -14.62 18.90 13.39
CA LEU A 574 -13.40 19.72 13.47
C LEU A 574 -13.28 20.77 12.36
N TYR A 575 -13.83 20.55 11.16
CA TYR A 575 -13.84 21.57 10.11
C TYR A 575 -14.66 22.82 10.48
N ARG A 576 -15.60 22.73 11.43
CA ARG A 576 -16.39 23.89 11.91
C ARG A 576 -15.60 24.85 12.79
N MET A 577 -14.42 24.46 13.25
CA MET A 577 -13.56 25.29 14.09
C MET A 577 -13.08 26.56 13.38
N SER A 578 -12.93 26.54 12.05
CA SER A 578 -12.58 27.74 11.26
C SER A 578 -13.06 27.65 9.81
N ALA A 579 -13.54 28.76 9.26
CA ALA A 579 -14.08 28.86 7.91
C ALA A 579 -13.07 28.62 6.76
N VAL A 580 -11.78 28.44 7.06
CA VAL A 580 -10.76 28.08 6.07
C VAL A 580 -10.55 26.58 5.89
N LEU A 581 -11.03 25.76 6.83
CA LEU A 581 -10.93 24.30 6.85
C LEU A 581 -12.00 23.66 5.96
N SER A 582 -11.71 22.49 5.39
CA SER A 582 -12.67 21.65 4.66
C SER A 582 -12.72 20.22 5.23
N PRO A 583 -13.82 19.47 5.06
CA PRO A 583 -13.97 18.13 5.66
C PRO A 583 -12.90 17.12 5.24
N ASP A 584 -12.41 17.23 4.01
CA ASP A 584 -11.43 16.38 3.33
C ASP A 584 -9.97 16.74 3.66
N LEU A 585 -9.73 17.86 4.34
CA LEU A 585 -8.40 18.34 4.69
C LEU A 585 -7.68 17.39 5.65
N ILE A 586 -6.41 17.10 5.37
CA ILE A 586 -5.52 16.33 6.25
C ILE A 586 -4.65 17.33 7.03
N PRO A 587 -4.73 17.39 8.37
CA PRO A 587 -3.87 18.27 9.16
C PRO A 587 -2.39 17.91 9.06
N ASP A 588 -1.55 18.93 9.00
CA ASP A 588 -0.10 18.77 9.11
C ASP A 588 0.36 18.79 10.58
N GLY A 589 1.47 18.09 10.86
CA GLY A 589 1.92 17.78 12.22
C GLY A 589 1.42 16.45 12.79
N LEU A 590 0.46 15.78 12.16
CA LEU A 590 0.05 14.42 12.53
C LEU A 590 1.09 13.38 12.04
N ASP A 591 1.45 12.43 12.91
CA ASP A 591 2.23 11.26 12.49
C ASP A 591 1.38 10.31 11.65
N ARG A 592 1.57 10.37 10.32
CA ARG A 592 0.84 9.56 9.34
C ARG A 592 1.24 8.08 9.35
N ASN A 593 2.30 7.69 10.08
CA ASN A 593 2.64 6.29 10.33
C ASN A 593 1.94 5.72 11.58
N SER A 594 1.34 6.59 12.41
CA SER A 594 0.63 6.17 13.61
C SER A 594 -0.61 5.36 13.25
N ARG A 595 -0.68 4.11 13.74
CA ARG A 595 -1.86 3.23 13.58
C ARG A 595 -3.16 3.87 14.06
N ILE A 596 -3.08 4.83 14.99
CA ILE A 596 -4.22 5.55 15.55
C ILE A 596 -4.70 6.67 14.62
N VAL A 597 -3.78 7.36 13.92
CA VAL A 597 -4.12 8.33 12.85
C VAL A 597 -4.65 7.59 11.62
N ALA A 598 -4.08 6.42 11.29
CA ALA A 598 -4.64 5.54 10.26
C ALA A 598 -6.05 5.04 10.61
N GLY A 599 -6.31 4.72 11.89
CA GLY A 599 -7.64 4.38 12.40
C GLY A 599 -8.64 5.54 12.24
N TRP A 600 -8.28 6.75 12.69
CA TRP A 600 -9.08 7.96 12.48
C TRP A 600 -9.45 8.13 11.00
N PHE A 601 -8.49 8.04 10.07
CA PHE A 601 -8.77 8.26 8.65
C PHE A 601 -9.54 7.09 7.98
N ALA A 602 -9.52 5.89 8.56
CA ALA A 602 -10.35 4.76 8.13
C ALA A 602 -11.81 4.91 8.58
N ASP A 603 -12.03 5.32 9.84
CA ASP A 603 -13.36 5.57 10.40
C ASP A 603 -13.99 6.86 9.85
N PHE A 604 -13.15 7.85 9.48
CA PHE A 604 -13.55 9.14 8.92
C PHE A 604 -12.83 9.41 7.58
N PRO A 605 -13.36 8.92 6.45
CA PRO A 605 -12.81 9.16 5.10
C PRO A 605 -12.70 10.63 4.68
N ASN A 606 -13.43 11.52 5.38
CA ASN A 606 -13.22 12.96 5.41
C ASN A 606 -12.76 13.30 6.84
N PRO A 607 -11.44 13.42 7.12
CA PRO A 607 -10.92 13.39 8.49
C PRO A 607 -11.51 14.44 9.43
N LEU A 608 -11.80 15.65 8.93
CA LEU A 608 -12.33 16.74 9.75
C LEU A 608 -13.86 16.69 9.95
N ASN A 609 -14.55 15.67 9.43
CA ASN A 609 -15.89 15.31 9.90
C ASN A 609 -15.88 14.64 11.28
N ALA A 610 -14.71 14.20 11.78
CA ALA A 610 -14.60 13.72 13.15
C ALA A 610 -14.90 14.83 14.17
N THR A 611 -15.54 14.46 15.27
CA THR A 611 -15.81 15.32 16.43
C THR A 611 -14.81 14.99 17.55
N VAL A 612 -14.70 15.85 18.56
CA VAL A 612 -13.82 15.57 19.72
C VAL A 612 -14.26 14.30 20.45
N HIS A 613 -15.57 14.09 20.62
CA HIS A 613 -16.11 12.83 21.15
C HIS A 613 -15.69 11.61 20.30
N ALA A 614 -15.82 11.70 18.98
CA ALA A 614 -15.44 10.59 18.09
C ALA A 614 -13.95 10.26 18.19
N LEU A 615 -13.08 11.27 18.30
CA LEU A 615 -11.65 11.06 18.51
C LEU A 615 -11.34 10.46 19.89
N SER A 616 -12.08 10.80 20.95
CA SER A 616 -11.87 10.22 22.29
C SER A 616 -12.31 8.76 22.42
N GLU A 617 -13.17 8.27 21.53
CA GLU A 617 -13.56 6.84 21.49
C GLU A 617 -12.58 5.96 20.68
N LEU A 618 -11.61 6.56 19.97
CA LEU A 618 -10.60 5.82 19.22
C LEU A 618 -9.63 5.08 20.15
N HIS A 619 -9.39 3.80 19.87
CA HIS A 619 -8.54 2.95 20.71
C HIS A 619 -7.09 3.48 20.75
N GLY A 620 -6.65 3.92 21.94
CA GLY A 620 -5.33 4.50 22.18
C GLY A 620 -5.27 6.04 22.16
N VAL A 621 -6.41 6.74 22.02
CA VAL A 621 -6.49 8.20 22.17
C VAL A 621 -6.83 8.58 23.61
N GLY A 622 -5.80 8.75 24.46
CA GLY A 622 -5.93 9.43 25.74
C GLY A 622 -5.99 10.96 25.60
N LYS A 623 -6.18 11.68 26.73
CA LYS A 623 -6.36 13.15 26.76
C LYS A 623 -5.26 13.89 26.00
N LEU A 624 -4.01 13.51 26.26
CA LEU A 624 -2.82 14.12 25.69
C LEU A 624 -2.78 13.96 24.16
N ARG A 625 -3.17 12.79 23.65
CA ARG A 625 -3.22 12.49 22.21
C ARG A 625 -4.40 13.19 21.52
N LEU A 626 -5.54 13.30 22.20
CA LEU A 626 -6.69 14.09 21.75
C LEU A 626 -6.34 15.59 21.61
N GLN A 627 -5.63 16.15 22.61
CA GLN A 627 -5.16 17.53 22.57
C GLN A 627 -4.17 17.77 21.44
N GLN A 628 -3.23 16.83 21.20
CA GLN A 628 -2.31 16.86 20.05
C GLN A 628 -3.05 16.83 18.70
N PHE A 629 -4.08 16.00 18.55
CA PHE A 629 -4.87 15.93 17.31
C PHE A 629 -5.59 17.25 17.02
N VAL A 630 -6.26 17.86 18.02
CA VAL A 630 -6.93 19.15 17.83
C VAL A 630 -5.93 20.29 17.58
N HIS A 631 -4.77 20.29 18.27
CA HIS A 631 -3.70 21.27 18.05
C HIS A 631 -3.23 21.31 16.59
N ALA A 632 -3.00 20.15 15.97
CA ALA A 632 -2.61 20.04 14.56
C ALA A 632 -3.67 20.66 13.61
N VAL A 633 -4.96 20.53 13.92
CA VAL A 633 -6.04 21.18 13.14
C VAL A 633 -5.99 22.71 13.30
N VAL A 634 -5.69 23.23 14.51
CA VAL A 634 -5.56 24.68 14.74
C VAL A 634 -4.34 25.24 13.99
N ASP A 635 -3.19 24.57 14.04
CA ASP A 635 -2.00 24.96 13.26
C ASP A 635 -2.30 24.98 11.74
N THR A 636 -2.92 23.91 11.22
CA THR A 636 -3.28 23.81 9.79
C THR A 636 -4.27 24.90 9.37
N ALA A 637 -5.20 25.30 10.24
CA ALA A 637 -6.11 26.42 9.97
C ALA A 637 -5.35 27.76 9.82
N ILE A 638 -4.31 27.99 10.62
CA ILE A 638 -3.49 29.21 10.55
C ILE A 638 -2.70 29.23 9.24
N GLU A 639 -2.00 28.14 8.91
CA GLU A 639 -1.20 28.06 7.68
C GLU A 639 -2.07 28.20 6.41
N LEU A 640 -3.30 27.67 6.40
CA LEU A 640 -4.27 27.89 5.31
C LEU A 640 -4.83 29.31 5.24
N ALA A 641 -4.84 30.07 6.34
CA ALA A 641 -5.26 31.47 6.34
C ALA A 641 -4.16 32.35 5.73
N ASP A 642 -2.92 32.15 6.15
CA ASP A 642 -1.76 32.91 5.67
C ASP A 642 -1.50 32.64 4.17
N GLN A 643 -1.67 31.40 3.70
CA GLN A 643 -1.65 31.07 2.27
C GLN A 643 -2.78 31.76 1.46
N LYS A 644 -3.91 32.13 2.10
CA LYS A 644 -5.06 32.78 1.47
C LYS A 644 -5.01 34.32 1.51
N ASP A 645 -3.99 34.95 2.08
CA ASP A 645 -3.86 36.43 2.15
C ASP A 645 -3.44 37.10 0.82
N ARG A 646 -4.12 36.69 -0.26
CA ARG A 646 -4.29 37.49 -1.47
C ARG A 646 -5.76 37.76 -1.81
N SER A 647 -6.72 37.21 -1.05
CA SER A 647 -8.16 37.45 -1.30
C SER A 647 -9.09 37.26 -0.08
N LEU A 648 -8.64 37.46 1.16
CA LEU A 648 -9.47 37.35 2.38
C LEU A 648 -10.48 38.51 2.57
N ALA A 649 -11.14 38.94 1.49
CA ALA A 649 -12.13 40.02 1.48
C ALA A 649 -13.54 39.58 1.04
N GLU A 650 -13.70 38.37 0.50
CA GLU A 650 -14.96 37.89 -0.10
C GLU A 650 -15.34 36.47 0.37
N LEU A 651 -15.95 36.38 1.56
CA LEU A 651 -16.73 35.23 2.01
C LEU A 651 -18.09 35.71 2.56
N PRO A 652 -19.22 35.07 2.19
CA PRO A 652 -20.54 35.45 2.68
C PRO A 652 -20.81 34.91 4.11
N PRO A 653 -21.72 35.52 4.89
CA PRO A 653 -22.11 35.01 6.21
C PRO A 653 -22.78 33.62 6.15
N ALA A 654 -22.60 32.84 7.22
CA ALA A 654 -23.13 31.49 7.35
C ALA A 654 -24.61 31.48 7.79
N ASP A 655 -25.53 31.62 6.84
CA ASP A 655 -26.99 31.57 7.06
C ASP A 655 -27.72 30.95 5.84
N TYR A 656 -27.44 29.69 5.49
CA TYR A 656 -28.27 28.88 4.56
C TYR A 656 -27.96 27.37 4.68
N LEU A 657 -28.73 26.65 5.50
CA LEU A 657 -29.07 25.22 5.35
C LEU A 657 -30.04 24.79 6.48
N ALA A 658 -31.32 25.09 6.27
CA ALA A 658 -32.45 24.63 7.06
C ALA A 658 -33.64 24.41 6.13
N ASP A 659 -34.70 23.76 6.63
CA ASP A 659 -35.93 23.37 5.93
C ASP A 659 -35.74 22.32 4.81
N TYR A 660 -36.13 21.08 5.09
CA TYR A 660 -37.31 20.45 4.45
C TYR A 660 -37.67 19.14 5.15
N GLU A 661 -38.67 19.22 6.03
CA GLU A 661 -39.48 18.08 6.48
C GLU A 661 -40.93 18.27 6.00
N ASP A 662 -41.74 17.24 6.25
CA ASP A 662 -43.22 17.21 6.26
C ASP A 662 -43.97 16.82 4.97
N VAL A 663 -45.13 16.20 5.19
CA VAL A 663 -45.91 15.36 4.26
C VAL A 663 -47.22 16.06 3.87
N ASN A 664 -47.88 15.71 2.75
CA ASN A 664 -49.34 15.86 2.64
C ASN A 664 -50.04 15.01 1.55
N THR A 665 -51.33 14.70 1.79
CA THR A 665 -52.22 13.80 1.03
C THR A 665 -53.02 14.47 -0.11
N VAL A 666 -53.48 13.68 -1.10
CA VAL A 666 -54.54 14.08 -2.07
C VAL A 666 -55.49 12.90 -2.34
N GLU A 667 -56.80 13.14 -2.34
CA GLU A 667 -57.86 12.16 -2.63
C GLU A 667 -58.18 12.04 -4.13
N PHE A 668 -58.49 10.84 -4.65
CA PHE A 668 -59.25 10.66 -5.90
C PHE A 668 -60.10 9.37 -5.89
N THR A 669 -61.26 9.39 -6.56
CA THR A 669 -62.32 8.37 -6.42
C THR A 669 -62.30 7.29 -7.51
N ALA A 670 -62.42 6.01 -7.12
CA ALA A 670 -62.49 4.88 -8.04
C ALA A 670 -63.88 4.69 -8.69
N ALA A 671 -63.91 4.52 -10.01
CA ALA A 671 -65.12 4.13 -10.76
C ALA A 671 -64.86 3.31 -12.05
N GLU A 672 -63.64 3.30 -12.60
CA GLU A 672 -63.36 2.79 -13.96
C GLU A 672 -62.30 1.65 -14.03
N ALA A 673 -61.71 1.23 -12.91
CA ALA A 673 -60.52 0.35 -12.89
C ALA A 673 -60.78 -1.17 -13.07
N PHE A 674 -62.02 -1.64 -12.95
CA PHE A 674 -62.33 -3.09 -12.81
C PHE A 674 -62.64 -3.82 -14.13
N ALA A 675 -62.01 -3.43 -15.25
CA ALA A 675 -62.34 -3.96 -16.58
C ALA A 675 -61.23 -4.81 -17.25
N ASP A 676 -59.94 -4.52 -17.02
CA ASP A 676 -58.86 -4.91 -17.95
C ASP A 676 -57.68 -5.71 -17.34
N ILE A 677 -57.73 -6.12 -16.06
CA ILE A 677 -56.63 -6.89 -15.44
C ILE A 677 -56.50 -8.27 -16.12
N GLN A 678 -55.31 -8.55 -16.68
CA GLN A 678 -54.98 -9.81 -17.35
C GLN A 678 -53.94 -10.63 -16.56
N TYR A 679 -53.60 -11.81 -17.10
CA TYR A 679 -53.00 -12.93 -16.37
C TYR A 679 -51.53 -12.71 -15.90
N ASP A 680 -50.89 -11.61 -16.31
CA ASP A 680 -49.46 -11.35 -16.08
C ASP A 680 -49.16 -10.49 -14.83
N ASP A 681 -50.13 -9.76 -14.28
CA ASP A 681 -49.92 -8.77 -13.20
C ASP A 681 -49.49 -9.37 -11.83
N PHE A 682 -49.64 -10.69 -11.64
CA PHE A 682 -49.18 -11.38 -10.42
C PHE A 682 -47.66 -11.29 -10.19
N ALA A 683 -46.87 -10.97 -11.22
CA ALA A 683 -45.43 -10.71 -11.08
C ALA A 683 -45.14 -9.30 -10.52
N HIS A 684 -45.99 -8.31 -10.80
CA HIS A 684 -45.79 -6.94 -10.34
C HIS A 684 -46.13 -6.75 -8.85
N ILE A 685 -47.17 -7.43 -8.37
CA ILE A 685 -47.56 -7.43 -6.94
C ILE A 685 -46.42 -7.97 -6.03
N ALA A 686 -45.51 -8.77 -6.57
CA ALA A 686 -44.37 -9.33 -5.84
C ALA A 686 -43.09 -8.46 -5.87
N SER A 687 -43.11 -7.28 -6.50
CA SER A 687 -41.89 -6.48 -6.74
C SER A 687 -42.00 -4.96 -6.49
N SER A 688 -43.17 -4.41 -6.19
CA SER A 688 -43.29 -3.03 -5.68
C SER A 688 -43.22 -2.98 -4.14
N SER A 689 -42.68 -1.89 -3.61
CA SER A 689 -42.77 -1.53 -2.18
C SER A 689 -44.13 -0.94 -1.79
N ASP A 690 -45.02 -0.76 -2.76
CA ASP A 690 -46.15 0.16 -2.69
C ASP A 690 -47.44 -0.60 -2.36
N ALA A 691 -47.51 -1.14 -1.14
CA ALA A 691 -48.65 -1.92 -0.65
C ALA A 691 -49.96 -1.13 -0.57
N ASP A 692 -49.89 0.21 -0.52
CA ASP A 692 -51.04 1.10 -0.32
C ASP A 692 -52.06 1.09 -1.48
N TYR A 693 -51.67 0.65 -2.68
CA TYR A 693 -52.51 0.82 -3.90
C TYR A 693 -53.71 -0.15 -4.02
N VAL A 694 -53.88 -1.11 -3.11
CA VAL A 694 -54.87 -2.21 -3.22
C VAL A 694 -56.02 -2.09 -2.20
N VAL A 695 -55.88 -1.26 -1.16
CA VAL A 695 -56.71 -1.36 0.06
C VAL A 695 -58.11 -0.74 -0.06
N ASP A 696 -58.28 0.36 -0.78
CA ASP A 696 -59.51 1.19 -0.74
C ASP A 696 -60.71 0.66 -1.56
N ALA A 697 -60.58 -0.47 -2.25
CA ALA A 697 -61.57 -0.93 -3.24
C ALA A 697 -62.65 -1.90 -2.72
N VAL A 698 -62.53 -2.45 -1.50
CA VAL A 698 -63.35 -3.60 -1.05
C VAL A 698 -64.27 -3.26 0.13
N VAL A 699 -65.46 -2.73 -0.19
CA VAL A 699 -66.58 -2.71 0.78
C VAL A 699 -67.18 -4.11 0.88
N ILE A 700 -66.91 -4.79 2.00
CA ILE A 700 -67.46 -6.13 2.29
C ILE A 700 -68.93 -6.00 2.72
N ASP A 701 -69.85 -6.22 1.78
CA ASP A 701 -71.28 -6.41 2.05
C ASP A 701 -71.60 -7.88 2.41
N GLU A 702 -72.67 -8.10 3.19
CA GLU A 702 -73.04 -9.41 3.77
C GLU A 702 -73.55 -10.44 2.73
N THR A 703 -73.43 -10.16 1.44
CA THR A 703 -73.99 -10.93 0.32
C THR A 703 -73.05 -11.99 -0.27
N TRP A 704 -71.78 -12.06 0.15
CA TRP A 704 -70.76 -12.97 -0.40
C TRP A 704 -71.03 -14.48 -0.19
N SER A 705 -72.01 -14.88 0.64
CA SER A 705 -72.27 -16.29 0.98
C SER A 705 -73.13 -17.07 -0.02
N ALA A 706 -73.25 -16.60 -1.28
CA ALA A 706 -74.30 -17.07 -2.21
C ALA A 706 -73.82 -17.52 -3.61
N ALA A 707 -72.53 -17.34 -3.96
CA ALA A 707 -71.99 -17.65 -5.28
C ALA A 707 -71.11 -18.93 -5.26
N PRO A 708 -71.51 -20.03 -5.92
CA PRO A 708 -70.69 -21.26 -5.97
C PRO A 708 -69.35 -21.09 -6.70
N GLU A 709 -69.30 -20.15 -7.65
CA GLU A 709 -68.14 -19.93 -8.53
C GLU A 709 -66.98 -19.27 -7.78
N LEU A 710 -67.23 -18.20 -7.00
CA LEU A 710 -66.22 -17.60 -6.10
C LEU A 710 -65.60 -18.64 -5.15
N ASN A 711 -66.37 -19.65 -4.73
CA ASN A 711 -65.93 -20.61 -3.73
C ASN A 711 -64.76 -21.50 -4.22
N ALA A 712 -64.58 -21.65 -5.55
CA ALA A 712 -63.43 -22.33 -6.15
C ALA A 712 -62.18 -21.43 -6.09
N ASP A 713 -62.27 -20.20 -6.60
CA ASP A 713 -61.17 -19.23 -6.63
C ASP A 713 -60.65 -18.90 -5.23
N LEU A 714 -61.56 -18.82 -4.24
CA LEU A 714 -61.20 -18.63 -2.83
C LEU A 714 -60.54 -19.86 -2.20
N THR A 715 -60.93 -21.08 -2.61
CA THR A 715 -60.22 -22.30 -2.19
C THR A 715 -58.80 -22.32 -2.77
N HIS A 716 -58.64 -21.91 -4.02
CA HIS A 716 -57.36 -21.77 -4.71
C HIS A 716 -56.46 -20.73 -4.02
N LEU A 717 -57.00 -19.54 -3.67
CA LEU A 717 -56.29 -18.51 -2.91
C LEU A 717 -55.81 -19.02 -1.54
N VAL A 718 -56.69 -19.70 -0.79
CA VAL A 718 -56.37 -20.32 0.52
C VAL A 718 -55.24 -21.36 0.39
N GLN A 719 -55.27 -22.18 -0.67
CA GLN A 719 -54.20 -23.13 -0.97
C GLN A 719 -52.89 -22.40 -1.30
N TRP A 720 -52.92 -21.37 -2.16
CA TRP A 720 -51.73 -20.59 -2.53
C TRP A 720 -51.07 -19.96 -1.30
N CYS A 721 -51.82 -19.22 -0.47
CA CYS A 721 -51.29 -18.59 0.74
C CYS A 721 -50.70 -19.62 1.74
N THR A 722 -51.31 -20.80 1.85
CA THR A 722 -50.82 -21.86 2.76
C THR A 722 -49.52 -22.49 2.23
N VAL A 723 -49.44 -22.76 0.92
CA VAL A 723 -48.23 -23.30 0.28
C VAL A 723 -47.10 -22.27 0.30
N ALA A 724 -47.39 -21.01 -0.02
CA ALA A 724 -46.44 -19.90 0.01
C ALA A 724 -45.93 -19.56 1.43
N ALA A 725 -46.70 -19.95 2.47
CA ALA A 725 -46.47 -19.58 3.87
C ALA A 725 -46.33 -18.06 4.11
N PHE A 726 -46.93 -17.28 3.21
CA PHE A 726 -46.92 -15.82 3.19
C PHE A 726 -48.33 -15.32 2.88
N ARG A 727 -48.64 -14.13 3.36
CA ARG A 727 -49.80 -13.35 2.93
C ARG A 727 -49.25 -11.97 2.52
N PRO A 728 -49.62 -11.43 1.34
CA PRO A 728 -49.34 -10.04 1.04
C PRO A 728 -49.99 -9.13 2.10
N ASP A 729 -49.62 -7.85 2.12
CA ASP A 729 -50.16 -6.83 3.03
C ASP A 729 -51.66 -6.59 2.80
N MET A 730 -52.46 -7.55 3.26
CA MET A 730 -53.90 -7.55 3.19
C MET A 730 -54.46 -6.90 4.44
N PRO A 731 -55.55 -6.10 4.34
CA PRO A 731 -56.19 -5.49 5.49
C PRO A 731 -56.56 -6.54 6.55
N GLU A 732 -56.42 -6.17 7.84
CA GLU A 732 -56.65 -7.06 8.97
C GLU A 732 -57.99 -7.85 8.92
N PRO A 733 -59.12 -7.31 8.41
CA PRO A 733 -60.35 -8.09 8.19
C PRO A 733 -60.20 -9.23 7.18
N VAL A 734 -59.45 -9.01 6.09
CA VAL A 734 -59.18 -10.01 5.06
C VAL A 734 -58.24 -11.09 5.61
N VAL A 735 -57.22 -10.71 6.38
CA VAL A 735 -56.33 -11.65 7.09
C VAL A 735 -57.14 -12.57 7.99
N LYS A 736 -58.01 -12.02 8.84
CA LYS A 736 -58.88 -12.79 9.75
C LYS A 736 -59.88 -13.70 9.02
N TRP A 737 -60.34 -13.28 7.84
CA TRP A 737 -61.23 -14.09 7.01
C TRP A 737 -60.50 -15.24 6.30
N VAL A 738 -59.28 -15.00 5.81
CA VAL A 738 -58.39 -16.03 5.27
C VAL A 738 -57.99 -17.04 6.36
N ASP A 739 -57.73 -16.60 7.60
CA ASP A 739 -57.56 -17.51 8.75
C ASP A 739 -58.80 -18.39 8.98
N ALA A 740 -59.99 -17.79 8.96
CA ALA A 740 -61.24 -18.52 9.13
C ALA A 740 -61.50 -19.54 8.01
N LEU A 741 -61.05 -19.27 6.78
CA LEU A 741 -61.12 -20.21 5.65
C LEU A 741 -60.05 -21.31 5.74
N ILE A 742 -58.80 -20.97 6.07
CA ILE A 742 -57.72 -21.95 6.32
C ILE A 742 -58.16 -22.95 7.41
N ALA A 743 -58.78 -22.46 8.50
CA ALA A 743 -59.31 -23.29 9.57
C ALA A 743 -60.51 -24.18 9.16
N GLN A 744 -61.10 -23.96 7.99
CA GLN A 744 -62.20 -24.78 7.43
C GLN A 744 -61.73 -25.78 6.36
N VAL A 745 -60.51 -25.64 5.82
CA VAL A 745 -59.94 -26.56 4.83
C VAL A 745 -58.94 -27.49 5.55
N PRO A 746 -59.25 -28.79 5.73
CA PRO A 746 -58.29 -29.74 6.30
C PRO A 746 -57.06 -29.87 5.40
N ASP A 747 -55.87 -29.64 5.96
CA ASP A 747 -54.57 -29.80 5.29
C ASP A 747 -54.49 -29.17 3.88
N PRO A 748 -54.58 -27.82 3.76
CA PRO A 748 -54.72 -27.14 2.47
C PRO A 748 -53.59 -27.43 1.48
N THR A 749 -52.35 -27.58 1.98
CA THR A 749 -51.17 -27.97 1.22
C THR A 749 -51.34 -29.35 0.57
N GLU A 750 -51.83 -30.34 1.32
CA GLU A 750 -52.02 -31.70 0.79
C GLU A 750 -53.12 -31.72 -0.27
N ASN A 751 -54.19 -30.95 -0.09
CA ASN A 751 -55.21 -30.75 -1.14
C ASN A 751 -54.66 -30.09 -2.40
N ALA A 752 -53.79 -29.07 -2.28
CA ALA A 752 -53.18 -28.39 -3.41
C ALA A 752 -52.29 -29.34 -4.23
N VAL A 753 -51.46 -30.13 -3.54
CA VAL A 753 -50.60 -31.17 -4.13
C VAL A 753 -51.45 -32.27 -4.77
N ALA A 754 -52.50 -32.76 -4.09
CA ALA A 754 -53.38 -33.78 -4.62
C ALA A 754 -54.16 -33.31 -5.86
N ALA A 755 -54.63 -32.07 -5.88
CA ALA A 755 -55.30 -31.47 -7.04
C ALA A 755 -54.36 -31.39 -8.26
N ALA A 756 -53.16 -30.83 -8.08
CA ALA A 756 -52.15 -30.75 -9.13
C ALA A 756 -51.75 -32.14 -9.67
N LEU A 757 -51.56 -33.15 -8.81
CA LEU A 757 -51.23 -34.51 -9.24
C LEU A 757 -52.38 -35.20 -9.97
N ALA A 758 -53.62 -35.02 -9.52
CA ALA A 758 -54.81 -35.57 -10.19
C ALA A 758 -55.05 -34.90 -11.57
N GLU A 759 -54.77 -33.61 -11.69
CA GLU A 759 -54.84 -32.85 -12.93
C GLU A 759 -53.77 -33.29 -13.93
N ILE A 760 -52.53 -33.51 -13.48
CA ILE A 760 -51.46 -34.11 -14.28
C ILE A 760 -51.84 -35.50 -14.77
N ASP A 761 -52.31 -36.41 -13.91
CA ASP A 761 -52.75 -37.75 -14.37
C ASP A 761 -53.90 -37.66 -15.37
N ALA A 762 -54.90 -36.80 -15.13
CA ALA A 762 -56.00 -36.59 -16.07
C ALA A 762 -55.52 -36.08 -17.44
N ILE A 763 -54.49 -35.22 -17.49
CA ILE A 763 -53.92 -34.71 -18.74
C ILE A 763 -53.03 -35.75 -19.43
N VAL A 764 -52.22 -36.48 -18.66
CA VAL A 764 -51.34 -37.54 -19.13
C VAL A 764 -52.15 -38.70 -19.71
N SER A 765 -53.16 -39.18 -18.98
CA SER A 765 -54.00 -40.33 -19.33
C SER A 765 -55.03 -40.07 -20.46
N LYS A 766 -55.18 -38.83 -20.95
CA LYS A 766 -55.92 -38.50 -22.20
C LYS A 766 -55.34 -39.20 -23.45
N ASP A 767 -54.08 -39.64 -23.42
CA ASP A 767 -53.48 -40.51 -24.44
C ASP A 767 -52.92 -41.77 -23.74
N PRO A 768 -53.24 -43.01 -24.19
CA PRO A 768 -52.73 -44.23 -23.54
C PRO A 768 -51.19 -44.39 -23.62
N ARG A 769 -50.50 -43.59 -24.44
CA ARG A 769 -49.03 -43.49 -24.48
C ARG A 769 -48.47 -42.44 -23.53
N GLY A 770 -49.32 -41.51 -23.07
CA GLY A 770 -48.98 -40.40 -22.20
C GLY A 770 -48.19 -40.84 -20.97
N PRO A 771 -48.65 -41.82 -20.17
CA PRO A 771 -47.93 -42.27 -18.98
C PRO A 771 -46.49 -42.75 -19.24
N VAL A 772 -46.27 -43.48 -20.34
CA VAL A 772 -44.93 -43.99 -20.72
C VAL A 772 -44.02 -42.85 -21.19
N ILE A 773 -44.57 -41.87 -21.90
CA ILE A 773 -43.84 -40.66 -22.30
C ILE A 773 -43.56 -39.78 -21.07
N PHE A 774 -44.50 -39.68 -20.12
CA PHE A 774 -44.37 -38.87 -18.91
C PHE A 774 -43.27 -39.41 -17.98
N ALA A 775 -43.42 -40.64 -17.50
CA ALA A 775 -42.43 -41.29 -16.64
C ALA A 775 -41.07 -41.50 -17.35
N GLY A 776 -41.08 -41.61 -18.69
CA GLY A 776 -39.88 -41.89 -19.48
C GLY A 776 -39.10 -40.68 -19.98
N ARG A 777 -39.75 -39.55 -20.30
CA ARG A 777 -39.14 -38.34 -20.90
C ARG A 777 -39.22 -37.08 -20.04
N LEU A 778 -40.26 -36.98 -19.20
CA LEU A 778 -40.57 -35.78 -18.43
C LEU A 778 -40.02 -35.94 -17.00
N GLN A 779 -40.37 -37.02 -16.31
CA GLN A 779 -39.77 -37.40 -15.02
C GLN A 779 -38.46 -38.22 -15.15
N GLY A 780 -38.07 -38.59 -16.38
CA GLY A 780 -37.05 -39.62 -16.64
C GLY A 780 -36.13 -39.33 -17.83
N SER A 781 -34.99 -40.02 -17.85
CA SER A 781 -33.87 -39.78 -18.77
C SER A 781 -33.85 -40.67 -20.02
N ARG A 782 -34.94 -41.38 -20.33
CA ARG A 782 -34.97 -42.30 -21.49
C ARG A 782 -34.94 -41.53 -22.81
N THR A 783 -34.36 -42.12 -23.84
CA THR A 783 -34.32 -41.50 -25.17
C THR A 783 -35.67 -41.63 -25.89
N LEU A 784 -35.86 -40.78 -26.90
CA LEU A 784 -36.98 -40.88 -27.83
C LEU A 784 -37.00 -42.22 -28.60
N ASP A 785 -35.83 -42.86 -28.77
CA ASP A 785 -35.67 -44.13 -29.49
C ASP A 785 -35.99 -45.34 -28.59
N ASP A 786 -35.68 -45.28 -27.28
CA ASP A 786 -36.08 -46.32 -26.30
C ASP A 786 -37.61 -46.42 -26.19
N ILE A 787 -38.29 -45.28 -26.13
CA ILE A 787 -39.75 -45.19 -25.99
C ILE A 787 -40.43 -45.41 -27.35
N GLY A 788 -39.80 -45.02 -28.46
CA GLY A 788 -40.24 -45.40 -29.79
C GLY A 788 -40.24 -46.92 -29.98
N THR A 789 -39.19 -47.60 -29.50
CA THR A 789 -39.07 -49.06 -29.55
C THR A 789 -40.13 -49.76 -28.70
N GLU A 790 -40.39 -49.28 -27.48
CA GLU A 790 -41.43 -49.84 -26.60
C GLU A 790 -42.85 -49.64 -27.15
N LEU A 791 -43.17 -48.44 -27.64
CA LEU A 791 -44.51 -48.07 -28.09
C LEU A 791 -44.79 -48.42 -29.57
N GLY A 792 -43.81 -48.95 -30.30
CA GLY A 792 -43.93 -49.26 -31.72
C GLY A 792 -44.03 -48.02 -32.63
N LEU A 793 -43.38 -46.93 -32.26
CA LEU A 793 -43.47 -45.61 -32.90
C LEU A 793 -42.10 -45.07 -33.31
N THR A 794 -42.09 -44.16 -34.29
CA THR A 794 -40.85 -43.48 -34.71
C THR A 794 -40.44 -42.41 -33.70
N ARG A 795 -39.13 -42.15 -33.60
CA ARG A 795 -38.52 -41.08 -32.79
C ARG A 795 -39.24 -39.73 -32.91
N GLU A 796 -39.53 -39.31 -34.15
CA GLU A 796 -40.22 -38.05 -34.42
C GLU A 796 -41.68 -38.08 -33.97
N ARG A 797 -42.35 -39.25 -34.01
CA ARG A 797 -43.70 -39.36 -33.48
C ARG A 797 -43.72 -39.31 -31.95
N ILE A 798 -42.72 -39.85 -31.27
CA ILE A 798 -42.56 -39.63 -29.82
C ILE A 798 -42.30 -38.14 -29.54
N ARG A 799 -41.44 -37.47 -30.30
CA ARG A 799 -41.18 -36.02 -30.15
C ARG A 799 -42.44 -35.16 -30.31
N GLN A 800 -43.30 -35.51 -31.28
CA GLN A 800 -44.60 -34.86 -31.47
C GLN A 800 -45.55 -35.10 -30.29
N LEU A 801 -45.60 -36.32 -29.76
CA LEU A 801 -46.44 -36.67 -28.61
C LEU A 801 -45.92 -36.02 -27.31
N GLU A 802 -44.60 -35.95 -27.11
CA GLU A 802 -43.98 -35.22 -25.99
C GLU A 802 -44.32 -33.73 -26.06
N LYS A 803 -44.15 -33.08 -27.23
CA LYS A 803 -44.55 -31.67 -27.40
C LYS A 803 -46.06 -31.46 -27.15
N SER A 804 -46.90 -32.35 -27.67
CA SER A 804 -48.36 -32.29 -27.46
C SER A 804 -48.79 -32.64 -26.03
N LEU A 805 -47.93 -33.27 -25.22
CA LEU A 805 -48.17 -33.51 -23.80
C LEU A 805 -47.74 -32.29 -22.99
N ARG A 806 -46.53 -31.78 -23.19
CA ARG A 806 -46.03 -30.52 -22.58
C ARG A 806 -47.00 -29.36 -22.80
N GLN A 807 -47.46 -29.15 -24.04
CA GLN A 807 -48.38 -28.06 -24.38
C GLN A 807 -49.76 -28.20 -23.72
N ARG A 808 -50.23 -29.43 -23.44
CA ARG A 808 -51.50 -29.62 -22.71
C ARG A 808 -51.34 -29.52 -21.21
N LEU A 809 -50.16 -29.87 -20.67
CA LEU A 809 -49.84 -29.61 -19.27
C LEU A 809 -49.81 -28.09 -19.05
N ALA A 810 -48.97 -27.34 -19.78
CA ALA A 810 -48.91 -25.89 -19.67
C ALA A 810 -50.27 -25.17 -19.83
N ASN A 811 -51.14 -25.64 -20.73
CA ASN A 811 -52.39 -24.94 -21.07
C ASN A 811 -53.66 -25.47 -20.37
N GLU A 812 -53.63 -26.66 -19.75
CA GLU A 812 -54.83 -27.31 -19.18
C GLU A 812 -54.71 -27.59 -17.66
N SER A 813 -53.69 -27.10 -16.96
CA SER A 813 -53.48 -27.36 -15.52
C SER A 813 -53.35 -26.12 -14.60
N PRO A 814 -54.45 -25.42 -14.25
CA PRO A 814 -54.43 -24.30 -13.30
C PRO A 814 -53.93 -24.67 -11.89
N SER A 815 -54.20 -25.88 -11.38
CA SER A 815 -53.77 -26.30 -10.04
C SER A 815 -52.25 -26.50 -9.97
N VAL A 816 -51.67 -27.02 -11.05
CA VAL A 816 -50.22 -27.14 -11.24
C VAL A 816 -49.55 -25.77 -11.27
N SER A 817 -50.08 -24.83 -12.06
CA SER A 817 -49.54 -23.47 -12.14
C SER A 817 -49.60 -22.75 -10.80
N LEU A 818 -50.73 -22.85 -10.08
CA LEU A 818 -50.90 -22.26 -8.75
C LEU A 818 -49.89 -22.82 -7.74
N LEU A 819 -49.72 -24.14 -7.72
CA LEU A 819 -48.76 -24.83 -6.85
C LEU A 819 -47.32 -24.48 -7.20
N ALA A 820 -46.98 -24.42 -8.49
CA ALA A 820 -45.65 -24.03 -8.96
C ALA A 820 -45.32 -22.57 -8.60
N SER A 821 -46.27 -21.64 -8.75
CA SER A 821 -46.10 -20.24 -8.37
C SER A 821 -46.01 -20.02 -6.86
N ALA A 822 -46.76 -20.77 -6.04
CA ALA A 822 -46.65 -20.69 -4.58
C ALA A 822 -45.31 -21.27 -4.06
N VAL A 823 -44.80 -22.32 -4.70
CA VAL A 823 -43.46 -22.87 -4.45
C VAL A 823 -42.38 -21.88 -4.90
N ALA A 824 -42.54 -21.27 -6.08
CA ALA A 824 -41.63 -20.24 -6.59
C ALA A 824 -41.53 -19.06 -5.61
N TYR A 825 -42.67 -18.51 -5.20
CA TYR A 825 -42.76 -17.38 -4.26
C TYR A 825 -42.02 -17.66 -2.94
N ARG A 826 -42.07 -18.89 -2.43
CA ARG A 826 -41.53 -19.27 -1.12
C ARG A 826 -40.05 -19.65 -1.11
N PHE A 827 -39.50 -20.07 -2.25
CA PHE A 827 -38.20 -20.77 -2.30
C PHE A 827 -37.23 -20.25 -3.38
N LEU A 828 -37.62 -19.26 -4.18
CA LEU A 828 -36.72 -18.60 -5.14
C LEU A 828 -36.17 -17.29 -4.53
N PRO A 829 -35.02 -16.76 -5.01
CA PRO A 829 -34.24 -17.20 -6.19
C PRO A 829 -33.51 -18.55 -6.08
N LEU A 830 -33.27 -19.06 -4.86
CA LEU A 830 -32.52 -20.31 -4.63
C LEU A 830 -32.98 -21.04 -3.34
N ALA A 831 -33.13 -22.36 -3.40
CA ALA A 831 -33.31 -23.22 -2.22
C ALA A 831 -32.79 -24.67 -2.43
N PRO A 832 -32.39 -25.40 -1.37
CA PRO A 832 -32.07 -26.82 -1.46
C PRO A 832 -33.32 -27.64 -1.86
N ALA A 833 -33.22 -28.51 -2.86
CA ALA A 833 -34.36 -29.29 -3.35
C ALA A 833 -34.97 -30.21 -2.28
N ALA A 834 -34.17 -30.67 -1.31
CA ALA A 834 -34.66 -31.42 -0.16
C ALA A 834 -35.70 -30.63 0.67
N ARG A 835 -35.47 -29.33 0.88
CA ARG A 835 -36.37 -28.44 1.66
C ARG A 835 -37.70 -28.22 0.94
N VAL A 836 -37.69 -28.22 -0.40
CA VAL A 836 -38.93 -28.13 -1.20
C VAL A 836 -39.62 -29.51 -1.30
N ALA A 837 -38.84 -30.60 -1.29
CA ALA A 837 -39.37 -31.96 -1.22
C ALA A 837 -40.04 -32.31 0.12
N GLU A 838 -39.77 -31.59 1.22
CA GLU A 838 -40.56 -31.69 2.46
C GLU A 838 -42.03 -31.28 2.24
N LEU A 839 -42.29 -30.37 1.30
CA LEU A 839 -43.63 -29.84 0.99
C LEU A 839 -44.34 -30.66 -0.11
N LEU A 840 -43.59 -31.19 -1.08
CA LEU A 840 -44.12 -31.81 -2.31
C LEU A 840 -43.88 -33.32 -2.42
N THR A 841 -43.05 -33.91 -1.54
CA THR A 841 -42.26 -35.14 -1.77
C THR A 841 -41.24 -34.99 -2.90
N GLU A 842 -40.17 -35.80 -2.91
CA GLU A 842 -39.23 -35.85 -4.05
C GLU A 842 -39.93 -36.19 -5.39
N SER A 843 -41.00 -37.00 -5.33
CA SER A 843 -41.75 -37.41 -6.51
C SER A 843 -42.57 -36.24 -7.05
N GLY A 844 -43.31 -35.54 -6.18
CA GLY A 844 -44.09 -34.36 -6.55
C GLY A 844 -43.19 -33.22 -7.05
N LEU A 845 -42.05 -32.98 -6.40
CA LEU A 845 -41.06 -31.99 -6.85
C LEU A 845 -40.61 -32.28 -8.29
N ARG A 846 -40.07 -33.47 -8.56
CA ARG A 846 -39.64 -33.89 -9.91
C ARG A 846 -40.78 -33.91 -10.94
N THR A 847 -42.01 -34.15 -10.49
CA THR A 847 -43.20 -34.11 -11.33
C THR A 847 -43.55 -32.69 -11.75
N LEU A 848 -43.45 -31.73 -10.83
CA LEU A 848 -43.72 -30.31 -11.09
C LEU A 848 -42.62 -29.67 -11.95
N SER A 849 -41.33 -29.94 -11.66
CA SER A 849 -40.19 -29.48 -12.47
C SER A 849 -40.23 -29.93 -13.93
N ALA A 850 -40.95 -31.03 -14.22
CA ALA A 850 -41.08 -31.55 -15.56
C ALA A 850 -42.17 -30.85 -16.40
N VAL A 851 -43.04 -30.05 -15.76
CA VAL A 851 -44.25 -29.48 -16.36
C VAL A 851 -44.39 -27.96 -16.17
N THR A 852 -43.47 -27.32 -15.44
CA THR A 852 -43.37 -25.87 -15.30
C THR A 852 -42.01 -25.38 -15.76
N ASP A 853 -41.97 -24.18 -16.35
CA ASP A 853 -40.73 -23.50 -16.75
C ASP A 853 -40.39 -22.32 -15.78
N ILE A 854 -41.13 -22.19 -14.66
CA ILE A 854 -40.98 -21.09 -13.68
C ILE A 854 -39.68 -21.22 -12.86
N TRP A 855 -39.19 -22.44 -12.67
CA TRP A 855 -37.98 -22.78 -11.91
C TRP A 855 -37.40 -24.11 -12.40
N GLU A 856 -36.11 -24.33 -12.16
CA GLU A 856 -35.38 -25.52 -12.60
C GLU A 856 -34.76 -26.31 -11.44
N LEU A 857 -34.32 -27.54 -11.73
CA LEU A 857 -33.58 -28.39 -10.79
C LEU A 857 -32.11 -28.52 -11.22
N ASP A 858 -31.21 -27.90 -10.46
CA ASP A 858 -29.77 -27.90 -10.68
C ASP A 858 -29.05 -28.68 -9.56
N GLU A 859 -28.61 -29.91 -9.85
CA GLU A 859 -27.82 -30.79 -8.98
C GLU A 859 -28.27 -30.90 -7.50
N GLY A 860 -29.58 -30.87 -7.24
CA GLY A 860 -30.14 -30.95 -5.89
C GLY A 860 -30.56 -29.60 -5.28
N TRP A 861 -30.60 -28.55 -6.10
CA TRP A 861 -31.17 -27.24 -5.79
C TRP A 861 -32.39 -26.96 -6.66
N VAL A 862 -33.28 -26.11 -6.16
CA VAL A 862 -34.36 -25.44 -6.89
C VAL A 862 -33.92 -23.98 -7.07
N CYS A 863 -33.92 -23.48 -8.30
CA CYS A 863 -33.49 -22.12 -8.60
C CYS A 863 -34.28 -21.50 -9.77
N VAL A 864 -34.16 -20.18 -9.94
CA VAL A 864 -34.67 -19.50 -11.14
C VAL A 864 -33.97 -20.01 -12.40
N PRO A 865 -34.63 -20.05 -13.58
CA PRO A 865 -34.03 -20.56 -14.80
C PRO A 865 -32.76 -19.79 -15.20
N GLY A 866 -31.67 -20.50 -15.44
CA GLY A 866 -30.37 -19.92 -15.76
C GLY A 866 -29.62 -19.32 -14.57
N PHE A 867 -29.97 -19.67 -13.32
CA PHE A 867 -29.28 -19.17 -12.12
C PHE A 867 -27.78 -19.52 -12.13
N SER A 868 -27.41 -20.68 -12.64
CA SER A 868 -26.00 -21.10 -12.79
C SER A 868 -25.19 -20.17 -13.71
N ASP A 869 -25.79 -19.68 -14.80
CA ASP A 869 -25.18 -18.70 -15.71
C ASP A 869 -25.10 -17.31 -15.07
N GLN A 870 -26.11 -16.90 -14.28
CA GLN A 870 -26.09 -15.65 -13.51
C GLN A 870 -24.96 -15.66 -12.46
N VAL A 871 -24.80 -16.78 -11.75
CA VAL A 871 -23.68 -17.02 -10.81
C VAL A 871 -22.33 -16.96 -11.53
N ALA A 872 -22.20 -17.60 -12.70
CA ALA A 872 -20.97 -17.55 -13.49
C ALA A 872 -20.65 -16.13 -13.99
N GLU A 873 -21.65 -15.36 -14.41
CA GLU A 873 -21.46 -13.96 -14.81
C GLU A 873 -21.09 -13.07 -13.61
N ALA A 874 -21.70 -13.29 -12.44
CA ALA A 874 -21.37 -12.56 -11.21
C ALA A 874 -19.95 -12.86 -10.74
N LEU A 875 -19.54 -14.14 -10.69
CA LEU A 875 -18.15 -14.55 -10.43
C LEU A 875 -17.16 -13.89 -11.41
N SER A 876 -17.52 -13.79 -12.69
CA SER A 876 -16.73 -13.11 -13.75
C SER A 876 -16.76 -11.57 -13.65
N THR A 877 -17.75 -10.99 -12.97
CA THR A 877 -17.92 -9.54 -12.80
C THR A 877 -17.24 -9.01 -11.53
N PHE A 878 -17.27 -9.79 -10.45
CA PHE A 878 -16.83 -9.37 -9.11
C PHE A 878 -15.53 -10.04 -8.62
N SER A 879 -14.97 -11.02 -9.35
CA SER A 879 -13.58 -11.43 -9.12
C SER A 879 -12.61 -10.32 -9.52
N ASP A 880 -11.58 -10.12 -8.71
CA ASP A 880 -10.41 -9.34 -9.09
C ASP A 880 -9.56 -10.02 -10.19
N ASP A 881 -8.47 -9.37 -10.60
CA ASP A 881 -7.54 -9.92 -11.59
C ASP A 881 -6.71 -11.12 -11.07
N TRP A 882 -6.92 -11.57 -9.84
CA TRP A 882 -6.31 -12.76 -9.20
C TRP A 882 -7.28 -13.93 -9.05
N GLY A 883 -8.59 -13.65 -9.08
CA GLY A 883 -9.66 -14.62 -8.87
C GLY A 883 -10.20 -14.64 -7.44
N VAL A 884 -9.96 -13.62 -6.62
CA VAL A 884 -10.61 -13.45 -5.31
C VAL A 884 -11.89 -12.64 -5.50
N CYS A 885 -12.98 -13.06 -4.87
CA CYS A 885 -14.27 -12.37 -4.89
C CYS A 885 -14.91 -12.38 -3.49
N SER A 886 -15.60 -11.30 -3.12
CA SER A 886 -16.48 -11.30 -1.95
C SER A 886 -17.74 -12.13 -2.19
N LEU A 887 -18.10 -12.98 -1.24
CA LEU A 887 -19.36 -13.74 -1.24
C LEU A 887 -20.58 -12.82 -1.19
N SER A 888 -20.55 -11.78 -0.33
CA SER A 888 -21.67 -10.84 -0.19
C SER A 888 -21.84 -9.93 -1.42
N ALA A 889 -20.76 -9.64 -2.15
CA ALA A 889 -20.80 -8.88 -3.40
C ALA A 889 -21.52 -9.64 -4.54
N ILE A 890 -21.53 -10.98 -4.51
CA ILE A 890 -22.31 -11.81 -5.45
C ILE A 890 -23.71 -12.11 -4.90
N ALA A 891 -23.83 -12.37 -3.59
CA ALA A 891 -25.10 -12.70 -2.94
C ALA A 891 -26.17 -11.60 -3.16
N LYS A 892 -25.79 -10.34 -2.94
CA LYS A 892 -26.67 -9.16 -3.06
C LYS A 892 -27.31 -9.00 -4.46
N PRO A 893 -26.57 -8.94 -5.59
CA PRO A 893 -27.17 -8.80 -6.92
C PRO A 893 -27.92 -10.05 -7.41
N LEU A 894 -27.73 -11.22 -6.78
CA LEU A 894 -28.53 -12.42 -7.05
C LEU A 894 -29.80 -12.53 -6.19
N GLY A 895 -29.97 -11.67 -5.18
CA GLY A 895 -31.10 -11.74 -4.23
C GLY A 895 -31.07 -12.97 -3.31
N VAL A 896 -29.89 -13.55 -3.06
CA VAL A 896 -29.70 -14.77 -2.27
C VAL A 896 -28.94 -14.47 -0.98
N GLU A 897 -29.26 -15.17 0.11
CA GLU A 897 -28.48 -15.10 1.36
C GLU A 897 -27.07 -15.67 1.20
N ALA A 898 -26.07 -15.00 1.79
CA ALA A 898 -24.66 -15.31 1.58
C ALA A 898 -24.31 -16.78 1.91
N ASP A 899 -24.76 -17.29 3.06
CA ASP A 899 -24.52 -18.67 3.48
C ASP A 899 -25.14 -19.70 2.51
N MET A 900 -26.33 -19.39 1.98
CA MET A 900 -27.04 -20.28 1.05
C MET A 900 -26.37 -20.30 -0.32
N LEU A 901 -25.86 -19.15 -0.78
CA LEU A 901 -25.00 -19.09 -1.96
C LEU A 901 -23.70 -19.87 -1.74
N ALA A 902 -23.08 -19.78 -0.56
CA ALA A 902 -21.86 -20.52 -0.25
C ALA A 902 -22.07 -22.04 -0.32
N ASP A 903 -23.17 -22.57 0.23
CA ASP A 903 -23.52 -23.98 0.13
C ASP A 903 -23.80 -24.44 -1.30
N TYR A 904 -24.42 -23.59 -2.14
CA TYR A 904 -24.58 -23.87 -3.57
C TYR A 904 -23.24 -23.88 -4.32
N LEU A 905 -22.36 -22.91 -4.06
CA LEU A 905 -21.05 -22.81 -4.71
C LEU A 905 -20.10 -23.96 -4.31
N ARG A 906 -20.20 -24.47 -3.08
CA ARG A 906 -19.40 -25.61 -2.57
C ARG A 906 -19.55 -26.91 -3.37
N ARG A 907 -20.53 -27.02 -4.28
CA ARG A 907 -20.64 -28.16 -5.22
C ARG A 907 -19.55 -28.13 -6.31
N ASP A 908 -19.12 -26.96 -6.75
CA ASP A 908 -18.12 -26.81 -7.80
C ASP A 908 -16.71 -26.91 -7.23
N ARG A 909 -16.07 -28.06 -7.46
CA ARG A 909 -14.72 -28.38 -6.97
C ARG A 909 -13.60 -27.50 -7.52
N ARG A 910 -13.89 -26.63 -8.51
CA ARG A 910 -12.95 -25.62 -9.02
C ARG A 910 -12.87 -24.41 -8.09
N LEU A 911 -13.94 -24.13 -7.35
CA LEU A 911 -14.02 -23.02 -6.42
C LEU A 911 -13.49 -23.43 -5.04
N ARG A 912 -12.84 -22.49 -4.33
CA ARG A 912 -12.67 -22.54 -2.86
C ARG A 912 -13.60 -21.49 -2.27
N VAL A 913 -14.34 -21.82 -1.22
CA VAL A 913 -15.29 -20.89 -0.56
C VAL A 913 -15.01 -20.95 0.94
N GLU A 914 -14.55 -19.83 1.49
CA GLU A 914 -14.08 -19.69 2.87
C GLU A 914 -14.75 -18.45 3.47
N ASP A 915 -15.62 -18.68 4.46
CA ASP A 915 -16.46 -17.72 5.18
C ASP A 915 -17.06 -16.60 4.32
N THR A 916 -16.34 -15.49 4.09
CA THR A 916 -16.81 -14.32 3.32
C THR A 916 -16.24 -14.20 1.90
N ARG A 917 -15.40 -15.14 1.46
CA ARG A 917 -14.65 -15.08 0.18
C ARG A 917 -14.82 -16.31 -0.70
N ILE A 918 -14.71 -16.10 -2.00
CA ILE A 918 -14.72 -17.11 -3.06
C ILE A 918 -13.44 -16.97 -3.89
N PHE A 919 -12.79 -18.08 -4.19
CA PHE A 919 -11.61 -18.15 -5.05
C PHE A 919 -11.95 -18.88 -6.34
N THR A 920 -11.90 -18.17 -7.47
CA THR A 920 -12.22 -18.67 -8.81
C THR A 920 -11.02 -19.23 -9.58
N ARG A 921 -9.80 -18.97 -9.10
CA ARG A 921 -8.54 -19.54 -9.64
C ARG A 921 -7.83 -20.37 -8.58
N ASN A 922 -8.00 -21.68 -8.63
CA ASN A 922 -7.52 -22.62 -7.60
C ASN A 922 -6.66 -23.77 -8.17
N ASP A 923 -6.38 -23.75 -9.48
CA ASP A 923 -5.79 -24.89 -10.21
C ASP A 923 -4.27 -25.02 -10.05
N SER A 924 -3.54 -23.93 -9.77
CA SER A 924 -2.08 -23.94 -9.59
C SER A 924 -1.62 -23.38 -8.24
N TYR A 925 -0.38 -23.71 -7.84
CA TYR A 925 0.25 -23.14 -6.64
C TYR A 925 0.44 -21.62 -6.78
N GLN A 926 0.77 -21.14 -7.97
CA GLN A 926 0.92 -19.71 -8.25
C GLN A 926 -0.41 -18.97 -8.15
N ASP A 927 -1.51 -19.53 -8.64
CA ASP A 927 -2.82 -18.87 -8.54
C ASP A 927 -3.27 -18.74 -7.08
N ARG A 928 -3.02 -19.77 -6.26
CA ARG A 928 -3.27 -19.73 -4.81
C ARG A 928 -2.37 -18.73 -4.09
N ALA A 929 -1.09 -18.62 -4.47
CA ALA A 929 -0.19 -17.60 -3.93
C ALA A 929 -0.60 -16.18 -4.32
N GLY A 930 -1.10 -15.98 -5.55
CA GLY A 930 -1.71 -14.73 -6.01
C GLY A 930 -2.95 -14.37 -5.21
N ALA A 931 -3.85 -15.34 -5.01
CA ALA A 931 -5.05 -15.17 -4.19
C ALA A 931 -4.76 -14.90 -2.70
N ALA A 932 -3.68 -15.46 -2.15
CA ALA A 932 -3.20 -15.18 -0.79
C ALA A 932 -2.68 -13.74 -0.65
N LEU A 933 -1.76 -13.34 -1.54
CA LEU A 933 -1.22 -11.97 -1.58
C LEU A 933 -2.31 -10.92 -1.83
N ALA A 934 -3.22 -11.15 -2.78
CA ALA A 934 -4.38 -10.29 -3.02
C ALA A 934 -5.34 -10.25 -1.82
N THR A 935 -5.42 -11.35 -1.06
CA THR A 935 -6.24 -11.44 0.16
C THR A 935 -5.68 -10.63 1.32
N ALA A 936 -4.35 -10.63 1.49
CA ALA A 936 -3.63 -9.87 2.51
C ALA A 936 -3.52 -8.38 2.17
N GLY A 937 -3.32 -8.04 0.89
CA GLY A 937 -3.11 -6.66 0.44
C GLY A 937 -1.71 -6.10 0.74
N GLU A 938 -0.84 -6.88 1.38
CA GLU A 938 0.54 -6.52 1.70
C GLU A 938 1.55 -7.63 1.31
N PRO A 939 2.86 -7.32 1.18
CA PRO A 939 3.86 -8.29 0.75
C PRO A 939 4.15 -9.36 1.81
N MET A 940 3.95 -10.63 1.45
CA MET A 940 4.12 -11.79 2.34
C MET A 940 5.45 -12.52 2.07
N THR A 941 6.02 -13.14 3.09
CA THR A 941 7.13 -14.10 2.92
C THR A 941 6.67 -15.39 2.27
N ALA A 942 7.61 -16.12 1.67
CA ALA A 942 7.33 -17.43 1.08
C ALA A 942 6.77 -18.47 2.07
N ASP A 943 7.05 -18.34 3.39
CA ASP A 943 6.48 -19.21 4.43
C ASP A 943 5.06 -18.79 4.85
N GLU A 944 4.77 -17.48 4.94
CA GLU A 944 3.40 -16.98 5.21
C GLU A 944 2.43 -17.35 4.09
N ILE A 945 2.87 -17.23 2.82
CA ILE A 945 2.10 -17.69 1.65
C ILE A 945 1.80 -19.20 1.76
N ILE A 946 2.71 -20.00 2.33
CA ILE A 946 2.52 -21.44 2.51
C ILE A 946 1.56 -21.77 3.65
N ALA A 947 1.54 -20.96 4.72
CA ALA A 947 0.55 -21.09 5.78
C ALA A 947 -0.87 -20.86 5.22
N GLU A 948 -1.06 -19.81 4.42
CA GLU A 948 -2.36 -19.41 3.85
C GLU A 948 -2.92 -20.42 2.81
N ILE A 949 -2.04 -21.04 2.01
CA ILE A 949 -2.44 -22.09 1.04
C ILE A 949 -2.40 -23.51 1.64
N GLY A 950 -2.04 -23.64 2.93
CA GLY A 950 -2.06 -24.88 3.72
C GLY A 950 -1.10 -25.99 3.29
N SER A 951 -0.21 -25.77 2.32
CA SER A 951 0.76 -26.77 1.84
C SER A 951 1.90 -26.16 1.02
N GLY A 952 3.11 -26.71 1.11
CA GLY A 952 4.24 -26.26 0.28
C GLY A 952 5.63 -26.49 0.89
N ASN A 953 6.59 -25.73 0.37
CA ASN A 953 7.99 -25.61 0.84
C ASN A 953 8.51 -24.24 0.35
N ALA A 954 8.96 -23.36 1.25
CA ALA A 954 9.31 -21.96 0.91
C ALA A 954 10.31 -21.86 -0.24
N ARG A 955 11.33 -22.74 -0.27
CA ARG A 955 12.32 -22.78 -1.35
C ARG A 955 11.71 -23.16 -2.70
N SER A 956 10.65 -23.97 -2.72
CA SER A 956 9.90 -24.26 -3.94
C SER A 956 8.94 -23.14 -4.31
N MET A 957 8.37 -22.44 -3.32
CA MET A 957 7.51 -21.27 -3.54
C MET A 957 8.30 -20.11 -4.15
N SER A 958 9.37 -19.64 -3.48
CA SER A 958 10.25 -18.59 -4.02
C SER A 958 10.78 -18.92 -5.43
N ASN A 959 11.10 -20.19 -5.73
CA ASN A 959 11.49 -20.61 -7.09
C ASN A 959 10.34 -20.54 -8.12
N GLN A 960 9.09 -20.79 -7.73
CA GLN A 960 7.92 -20.71 -8.61
C GLN A 960 7.48 -19.26 -8.85
N LEU A 961 7.49 -18.44 -7.80
CA LEU A 961 7.20 -17.00 -7.89
C LEU A 961 8.30 -16.27 -8.70
N SER A 962 9.58 -16.61 -8.52
CA SER A 962 10.71 -16.12 -9.34
C SER A 962 10.55 -16.37 -10.85
N ALA A 963 9.70 -17.32 -11.25
CA ALA A 963 9.54 -17.75 -12.63
C ALA A 963 8.23 -17.27 -13.29
N ASP A 964 7.35 -16.60 -12.54
CA ASP A 964 6.04 -16.14 -12.99
C ASP A 964 5.97 -14.60 -12.84
N PRO A 965 5.94 -13.82 -13.94
CA PRO A 965 6.08 -12.36 -13.91
C PRO A 965 4.90 -11.63 -13.24
N ARG A 966 3.87 -12.35 -12.82
CA ARG A 966 2.79 -11.87 -11.94
C ARG A 966 3.27 -11.50 -10.54
N PHE A 967 4.41 -12.04 -10.12
CA PHE A 967 5.00 -11.80 -8.81
C PHE A 967 6.32 -11.05 -8.96
N MET A 968 6.58 -10.17 -8.00
CA MET A 968 7.86 -9.51 -7.84
C MET A 968 8.38 -9.74 -6.43
N ARG A 969 9.70 -9.88 -6.29
CA ARG A 969 10.33 -9.90 -4.97
C ARG A 969 10.61 -8.46 -4.54
N VAL A 970 10.24 -8.10 -3.31
CA VAL A 970 10.38 -6.73 -2.80
C VAL A 970 11.39 -6.62 -1.64
N ARG A 971 11.67 -7.73 -0.94
CA ARG A 971 12.71 -7.87 0.09
C ARG A 971 13.26 -9.31 0.08
N PRO A 972 14.33 -9.66 0.80
CA PRO A 972 14.78 -11.05 0.93
C PRO A 972 13.64 -12.00 1.34
N GLU A 973 13.36 -13.01 0.51
CA GLU A 973 12.24 -13.98 0.63
C GLU A 973 10.80 -13.40 0.74
N THR A 974 10.60 -12.08 0.58
CA THR A 974 9.29 -11.40 0.59
C THR A 974 8.80 -11.09 -0.83
N TRP A 975 7.57 -11.47 -1.11
CA TRP A 975 6.92 -11.43 -2.42
C TRP A 975 5.71 -10.50 -2.42
N ALA A 976 5.49 -9.84 -3.56
CA ALA A 976 4.38 -8.94 -3.82
C ALA A 976 3.77 -9.24 -5.20
N LEU A 977 2.57 -8.73 -5.45
CA LEU A 977 1.96 -8.74 -6.78
C LEU A 977 2.59 -7.65 -7.64
N SER A 978 3.00 -7.99 -8.87
CA SER A 978 3.74 -7.08 -9.77
C SER A 978 2.96 -5.81 -10.15
N GLU A 979 1.65 -5.80 -9.96
CA GLU A 979 0.77 -4.65 -10.24
C GLU A 979 0.72 -3.60 -9.12
N TRP A 980 1.18 -3.93 -7.91
CA TRP A 980 1.22 -2.98 -6.78
C TRP A 980 2.26 -1.86 -6.94
N GLY A 981 3.03 -1.85 -8.04
CA GLY A 981 3.95 -0.76 -8.38
C GLY A 981 5.17 -0.61 -7.47
N MET A 982 5.44 -1.60 -6.62
CA MET A 982 6.56 -1.61 -5.68
C MET A 982 7.93 -1.71 -6.38
N GLU A 983 9.02 -1.41 -5.67
CA GLU A 983 10.37 -1.55 -6.22
C GLU A 983 10.81 -3.04 -6.24
N GLU A 984 11.30 -3.52 -7.40
CA GLU A 984 11.78 -4.90 -7.56
C GLU A 984 13.17 -5.09 -6.92
N TYR A 985 13.22 -5.89 -5.85
CA TYR A 985 14.44 -6.28 -5.16
C TYR A 985 15.18 -7.43 -5.87
N THR A 986 16.05 -7.05 -6.80
CA THR A 986 17.00 -7.95 -7.48
C THR A 986 18.20 -8.27 -6.59
N THR A 987 19.03 -7.28 -6.25
CA THR A 987 20.07 -7.35 -5.21
C THR A 987 20.31 -5.98 -4.58
N ILE A 988 20.90 -5.93 -3.38
CA ILE A 988 21.36 -4.68 -2.74
C ILE A 988 22.30 -3.91 -3.70
N PHE A 989 23.13 -4.62 -4.46
CA PHE A 989 24.06 -4.03 -5.41
C PHE A 989 23.36 -3.35 -6.59
N ASP A 990 22.41 -4.04 -7.23
CA ASP A 990 21.64 -3.48 -8.36
C ASP A 990 20.74 -2.33 -7.92
N TRP A 991 20.25 -2.37 -6.69
CA TRP A 991 19.43 -1.33 -6.06
C TRP A 991 20.24 -0.04 -5.80
N ILE A 992 21.48 -0.17 -5.29
CA ILE A 992 22.44 0.95 -5.23
C ILE A 992 22.72 1.46 -6.65
N ALA A 993 23.01 0.56 -7.60
CA ALA A 993 23.34 0.90 -8.98
C ALA A 993 22.23 1.73 -9.65
N ARG A 994 20.96 1.31 -9.52
CA ARG A 994 19.79 2.04 -10.06
C ARG A 994 19.66 3.45 -9.48
N ARG A 995 19.89 3.63 -8.16
CA ARG A 995 19.83 4.95 -7.51
C ARG A 995 20.96 5.88 -7.97
N VAL A 996 22.19 5.37 -8.02
CA VAL A 996 23.34 6.10 -8.57
C VAL A 996 23.13 6.44 -10.04
N ASP A 997 22.62 5.52 -10.87
CA ASP A 997 22.37 5.76 -12.30
C ASP A 997 21.22 6.76 -12.56
N ALA A 998 20.21 6.81 -11.68
CA ALA A 998 19.08 7.73 -11.80
C ALA A 998 19.41 9.17 -11.36
N ALA A 999 20.23 9.32 -10.32
CA ALA A 999 20.67 10.62 -9.80
C ALA A 999 21.98 11.13 -10.45
N GLY A 1000 22.74 10.25 -11.09
CA GLY A 1000 24.14 10.48 -11.52
C GLY A 1000 25.12 10.30 -10.35
N GLU A 1001 24.82 10.92 -9.22
CA GLU A 1001 25.49 10.75 -7.92
C GLU A 1001 24.46 10.94 -6.79
N ILE A 1002 24.65 10.26 -5.65
CA ILE A 1002 23.69 10.21 -4.53
C ILE A 1002 24.43 10.09 -3.19
N SER A 1003 23.93 10.68 -2.11
CA SER A 1003 24.58 10.54 -0.79
C SER A 1003 24.61 9.08 -0.34
N LEU A 1004 25.71 8.66 0.29
CA LEU A 1004 25.81 7.39 0.99
C LEU A 1004 24.79 7.32 2.13
N ASN A 1005 24.51 8.45 2.79
CA ASN A 1005 23.52 8.51 3.85
C ASN A 1005 22.08 8.46 3.29
N ASP A 1006 21.83 8.96 2.07
CA ASP A 1006 20.56 8.73 1.38
C ASP A 1006 20.39 7.25 1.01
N LEU A 1007 21.44 6.60 0.47
CA LEU A 1007 21.43 5.16 0.17
C LEU A 1007 21.26 4.28 1.42
N ILE A 1008 21.77 4.72 2.59
CA ILE A 1008 21.58 4.02 3.87
C ILE A 1008 20.17 4.27 4.42
N ARG A 1009 19.67 5.51 4.38
CA ARG A 1009 18.30 5.83 4.79
C ARG A 1009 17.29 5.05 3.95
N ASP A 1010 17.44 5.04 2.63
CA ASP A 1010 16.58 4.29 1.72
C ASP A 1010 16.66 2.77 1.92
N ALA A 1011 17.73 2.23 2.52
CA ALA A 1011 17.99 0.79 2.64
C ALA A 1011 16.94 0.03 3.45
N HIS A 1012 16.22 0.70 4.35
CA HIS A 1012 15.11 0.11 5.10
C HIS A 1012 13.99 -0.40 4.16
N THR A 1013 13.80 0.24 2.99
CA THR A 1013 12.75 -0.13 2.03
C THR A 1013 12.88 -1.58 1.58
N ILE A 1014 14.12 -2.01 1.28
CA ILE A 1014 14.49 -3.38 0.88
C ILE A 1014 14.93 -4.28 2.06
N GLY A 1015 14.94 -3.77 3.28
CA GLY A 1015 15.41 -4.50 4.47
C GLY A 1015 16.91 -4.78 4.48
N ALA A 1016 17.72 -3.92 3.86
CA ALA A 1016 19.17 -4.06 3.82
C ALA A 1016 19.83 -3.35 5.01
N ALA A 1017 20.71 -4.05 5.75
CA ALA A 1017 21.47 -3.45 6.83
C ALA A 1017 22.50 -2.43 6.29
N GLU A 1018 22.69 -1.32 7.03
CA GLU A 1018 23.66 -0.27 6.71
C GLU A 1018 25.06 -0.82 6.37
N SER A 1019 25.54 -1.78 7.16
CA SER A 1019 26.84 -2.44 6.97
C SER A 1019 26.97 -3.12 5.60
N SER A 1020 25.87 -3.61 5.04
CA SER A 1020 25.82 -4.15 3.68
C SER A 1020 25.86 -3.04 2.62
N ILE A 1021 25.13 -1.94 2.83
CA ILE A 1021 25.15 -0.77 1.94
C ILE A 1021 26.56 -0.18 1.87
N ARG A 1022 27.17 0.14 3.02
CA ARG A 1022 28.56 0.64 3.08
C ARG A 1022 29.55 -0.34 2.45
N THR A 1023 29.36 -1.65 2.65
CA THR A 1023 30.19 -2.69 2.00
C THR A 1023 30.05 -2.65 0.47
N TYR A 1024 28.84 -2.60 -0.08
CA TYR A 1024 28.62 -2.58 -1.53
C TYR A 1024 29.03 -1.25 -2.18
N CYS A 1025 28.78 -0.09 -1.55
CA CYS A 1025 29.29 1.20 -2.00
C CYS A 1025 30.83 1.28 -1.94
N SER A 1026 31.47 0.48 -1.09
CA SER A 1026 32.94 0.35 -1.02
C SER A 1026 33.53 -0.65 -2.05
N THR A 1027 32.70 -1.17 -2.97
CA THR A 1027 33.18 -2.01 -4.09
C THR A 1027 33.44 -1.18 -5.34
N GLY A 1028 34.41 -1.62 -6.16
CA GLY A 1028 35.01 -0.82 -7.23
C GLY A 1028 34.14 -0.43 -8.44
N GLU A 1029 32.81 -0.60 -8.40
CA GLU A 1029 31.94 0.06 -9.39
C GLU A 1029 31.50 1.47 -8.94
N PHE A 1030 31.67 1.77 -7.65
CA PHE A 1030 31.33 3.04 -7.04
C PHE A 1030 32.58 3.71 -6.43
N VAL A 1031 32.52 5.02 -6.33
CA VAL A 1031 33.48 5.86 -5.61
C VAL A 1031 32.70 6.66 -4.58
N ILE A 1032 33.23 6.71 -3.35
CA ILE A 1032 32.68 7.50 -2.25
C ILE A 1032 33.62 8.69 -2.03
N GLU A 1033 33.16 9.89 -2.36
CA GLU A 1033 33.91 11.15 -2.22
C GLU A 1033 33.00 12.17 -1.49
N ASN A 1034 33.50 12.75 -0.39
CA ASN A 1034 32.74 13.70 0.45
C ASN A 1034 31.33 13.19 0.86
N GLY A 1035 31.21 11.90 1.17
CA GLY A 1035 29.92 11.26 1.51
C GLY A 1035 29.02 10.94 0.31
N VAL A 1036 29.35 11.39 -0.91
CA VAL A 1036 28.58 11.13 -2.13
C VAL A 1036 29.09 9.88 -2.84
N VAL A 1037 28.17 9.01 -3.26
CA VAL A 1037 28.40 7.79 -4.03
C VAL A 1037 28.12 8.07 -5.51
N ARG A 1038 29.16 7.92 -6.34
CA ARG A 1038 29.09 8.08 -7.80
C ARG A 1038 29.67 6.88 -8.53
N ARG A 1039 29.41 6.73 -9.83
CA ARG A 1039 30.04 5.68 -10.65
C ARG A 1039 31.56 5.90 -10.75
N ALA A 1040 32.33 4.82 -10.71
CA ALA A 1040 33.78 4.86 -10.92
C ALA A 1040 34.11 5.19 -12.39
N GLU A 1041 34.58 6.42 -12.67
CA GLU A 1041 34.90 6.91 -14.02
C GLU A 1041 36.20 6.31 -14.63
N ALA A 1042 36.98 5.58 -13.84
CA ALA A 1042 38.24 4.97 -14.25
C ALA A 1042 38.31 3.48 -13.87
N PRO A 1043 39.03 2.63 -14.63
CA PRO A 1043 39.21 1.23 -14.25
C PRO A 1043 39.97 1.14 -12.92
N VAL A 1044 39.34 0.55 -11.90
CA VAL A 1044 39.92 0.45 -10.55
C VAL A 1044 41.22 -0.34 -10.58
N VAL A 1045 42.32 0.38 -10.35
CA VAL A 1045 43.66 -0.20 -10.17
C VAL A 1045 43.71 -0.89 -8.81
N ASN A 1046 44.03 -2.18 -8.80
CA ASN A 1046 44.14 -2.95 -7.57
C ASN A 1046 45.50 -2.67 -6.90
N ASP A 1047 45.53 -1.73 -5.97
CA ASP A 1047 46.71 -1.26 -5.25
C ASP A 1047 47.14 -2.16 -4.08
N ALA A 1048 46.25 -3.07 -3.66
CA ALA A 1048 46.39 -3.86 -2.44
C ALA A 1048 47.55 -4.85 -2.48
N SER A 1049 48.33 -4.91 -1.40
CA SER A 1049 49.48 -5.81 -1.34
C SER A 1049 49.10 -7.23 -0.90
N PRO A 1050 49.76 -8.27 -1.47
CA PRO A 1050 49.84 -9.59 -0.86
C PRO A 1050 50.34 -9.56 0.60
N ARG A 1051 51.03 -8.49 1.01
CA ARG A 1051 51.51 -8.27 2.38
C ARG A 1051 50.42 -7.88 3.37
N GLU A 1052 49.28 -7.35 2.93
CA GLU A 1052 48.15 -7.00 3.80
C GLU A 1052 47.15 -8.16 4.01
N VAL A 1053 47.22 -9.22 3.20
CA VAL A 1053 46.27 -10.34 3.28
C VAL A 1053 46.46 -11.12 4.59
N PRO A 1054 45.42 -11.27 5.45
CA PRO A 1054 45.47 -12.11 6.64
C PRO A 1054 45.73 -13.57 6.27
N ASN A 1055 46.48 -14.30 7.10
CA ASN A 1055 46.86 -15.70 6.85
C ASN A 1055 47.60 -16.00 5.53
N PHE A 1056 48.06 -14.97 4.80
CA PHE A 1056 48.90 -15.12 3.62
C PHE A 1056 50.38 -14.93 3.99
N TYR A 1057 51.17 -15.96 3.73
CA TYR A 1057 52.56 -16.05 4.19
C TYR A 1057 53.52 -16.41 3.06
N ARG A 1058 54.73 -15.87 3.12
CA ARG A 1058 55.77 -16.13 2.14
C ARG A 1058 56.54 -17.42 2.49
N ARG A 1059 56.33 -18.49 1.71
CA ARG A 1059 56.99 -19.80 1.88
C ARG A 1059 57.97 -20.01 0.71
N GLY A 1060 59.17 -19.46 0.87
CA GLY A 1060 60.20 -19.49 -0.19
C GLY A 1060 59.90 -18.55 -1.35
N ASN A 1061 59.87 -19.08 -2.58
CA ASN A 1061 59.54 -18.37 -3.82
C ASN A 1061 58.05 -18.52 -4.18
N THR A 1062 57.19 -18.46 -3.16
CA THR A 1062 55.76 -18.78 -3.27
C THR A 1062 55.01 -18.07 -2.16
N TRP A 1063 53.84 -17.53 -2.48
CA TRP A 1063 52.88 -17.06 -1.49
C TRP A 1063 51.88 -18.17 -1.19
N SER A 1064 51.65 -18.46 0.08
CA SER A 1064 50.74 -19.53 0.51
C SER A 1064 49.68 -18.98 1.45
N LEU A 1065 48.41 -19.20 1.12
CA LEU A 1065 47.27 -18.83 1.95
C LEU A 1065 46.88 -20.03 2.81
N LEU A 1066 46.88 -19.87 4.12
CA LEU A 1066 46.45 -20.92 5.05
C LEU A 1066 44.92 -20.94 5.13
N LEU A 1067 44.31 -22.05 4.73
CA LEU A 1067 42.86 -22.23 4.67
C LEU A 1067 42.43 -23.43 5.53
N VAL A 1068 41.34 -23.28 6.27
CA VAL A 1068 40.62 -24.40 6.91
C VAL A 1068 39.53 -24.88 5.95
N VAL A 1069 39.46 -26.18 5.71
CA VAL A 1069 38.46 -26.80 4.82
C VAL A 1069 37.10 -26.85 5.51
N ASN A 1070 36.05 -26.43 4.79
CA ASN A 1070 34.66 -26.47 5.25
C ASN A 1070 33.78 -27.25 4.26
N SER A 1071 32.53 -27.49 4.64
CA SER A 1071 31.54 -28.22 3.85
C SER A 1071 31.31 -27.63 2.46
N ASP A 1072 31.44 -26.32 2.25
CA ASP A 1072 31.23 -25.67 0.94
C ASP A 1072 32.44 -25.79 0.00
N HIS A 1073 33.66 -25.76 0.52
CA HIS A 1073 34.86 -26.14 -0.22
C HIS A 1073 34.78 -27.59 -0.71
N LEU A 1074 34.18 -28.49 0.10
CA LEU A 1074 33.94 -29.90 -0.26
C LEU A 1074 32.70 -30.10 -1.17
N ARG A 1075 31.66 -29.25 -1.04
CA ARG A 1075 30.52 -29.19 -1.96
C ARG A 1075 30.96 -28.74 -3.34
N GLY A 1076 31.97 -27.86 -3.39
CA GLY A 1076 32.64 -27.40 -4.59
C GLY A 1076 32.16 -26.05 -5.10
N SER A 1077 31.72 -25.18 -4.20
CA SER A 1077 31.54 -23.76 -4.51
C SER A 1077 32.89 -23.10 -4.84
N GLY A 1078 32.86 -22.04 -5.65
CA GLY A 1078 33.91 -21.00 -5.58
C GLY A 1078 33.68 -20.13 -4.35
N PHE A 1079 34.70 -19.39 -3.90
CA PHE A 1079 34.62 -18.59 -2.67
C PHE A 1079 35.40 -17.28 -2.78
N GLY A 1080 35.11 -16.34 -1.88
CA GLY A 1080 35.76 -15.02 -1.83
C GLY A 1080 37.21 -15.10 -1.36
N VAL A 1081 38.08 -14.25 -1.92
CA VAL A 1081 39.48 -14.07 -1.50
C VAL A 1081 39.80 -12.58 -1.40
N HIS A 1082 40.82 -12.21 -0.62
CA HIS A 1082 41.18 -10.78 -0.48
C HIS A 1082 41.69 -10.19 -1.81
N ARG A 1083 41.41 -8.90 -2.07
CA ARG A 1083 41.84 -8.21 -3.31
C ARG A 1083 43.35 -8.27 -3.57
N GLY A 1084 44.17 -8.33 -2.51
CA GLY A 1084 45.62 -8.55 -2.60
C GLY A 1084 46.05 -9.92 -3.19
N VAL A 1085 45.15 -10.90 -3.29
CA VAL A 1085 45.38 -12.16 -4.04
C VAL A 1085 45.19 -11.92 -5.54
N CYS A 1086 44.20 -11.12 -5.95
CA CYS A 1086 44.05 -10.69 -7.33
C CYS A 1086 45.22 -9.79 -7.78
N ALA A 1087 45.76 -8.96 -6.89
CA ALA A 1087 46.95 -8.14 -7.15
C ALA A 1087 48.25 -8.96 -7.24
N LEU A 1088 48.32 -10.15 -6.62
CA LEU A 1088 49.49 -11.03 -6.77
C LEU A 1088 49.62 -11.61 -8.19
N VAL A 1089 48.48 -11.82 -8.86
CA VAL A 1089 48.40 -12.51 -10.16
C VAL A 1089 47.80 -11.61 -11.25
N ASP A 1090 48.00 -10.30 -11.12
CA ASP A 1090 47.68 -9.24 -12.08
C ASP A 1090 46.27 -9.33 -12.69
N VAL A 1091 45.26 -9.71 -11.89
CA VAL A 1091 43.86 -9.81 -12.35
C VAL A 1091 43.26 -8.40 -12.52
N PRO A 1092 42.91 -7.98 -13.75
CA PRO A 1092 42.29 -6.67 -13.97
C PRO A 1092 40.87 -6.64 -13.39
N PHE A 1093 40.41 -5.47 -12.96
CA PHE A 1093 39.04 -5.26 -12.52
C PHE A 1093 38.05 -5.56 -13.66
N LEU A 1094 36.93 -6.19 -13.32
CA LEU A 1094 35.95 -6.82 -14.24
C LEU A 1094 36.50 -8.01 -15.04
N GLY A 1095 37.67 -8.53 -14.69
CA GLY A 1095 38.37 -9.59 -15.41
C GLY A 1095 38.66 -10.85 -14.59
N GLY A 1096 39.39 -11.77 -15.22
CA GLY A 1096 39.82 -13.02 -14.60
C GLY A 1096 41.04 -13.61 -15.29
N VAL A 1097 41.83 -14.35 -14.53
CA VAL A 1097 43.02 -15.08 -14.98
C VAL A 1097 42.84 -16.55 -14.63
N GLU A 1098 43.21 -17.46 -15.55
CA GLU A 1098 43.26 -18.89 -15.26
C GLU A 1098 44.70 -19.33 -15.01
N LEU A 1099 45.02 -19.59 -13.75
CA LEU A 1099 46.35 -20.05 -13.32
C LEU A 1099 46.53 -21.53 -13.73
N PRO A 1100 47.64 -21.92 -14.37
CA PRO A 1100 47.96 -23.32 -14.59
C PRO A 1100 48.03 -24.09 -13.26
N SER A 1101 47.41 -25.27 -13.19
CA SER A 1101 47.53 -26.20 -12.06
C SER A 1101 47.66 -27.64 -12.54
N ARG A 1102 48.15 -28.53 -11.67
CA ARG A 1102 48.24 -29.98 -11.93
C ARG A 1102 46.88 -30.66 -12.19
N LEU A 1103 45.75 -30.06 -11.79
CA LEU A 1103 44.38 -30.58 -12.03
C LEU A 1103 43.58 -29.72 -13.05
N GLY A 1104 44.28 -29.01 -13.94
CA GLY A 1104 43.69 -28.12 -14.96
C GLY A 1104 43.54 -26.67 -14.48
N PRO A 1105 43.19 -25.72 -15.36
CA PRO A 1105 43.28 -24.29 -15.04
C PRO A 1105 42.42 -23.87 -13.84
N GLN A 1106 42.95 -22.98 -13.00
CA GLN A 1106 42.31 -22.46 -11.80
C GLN A 1106 41.96 -20.98 -11.99
N ALA A 1107 40.67 -20.69 -12.14
CA ALA A 1107 40.20 -19.32 -12.33
C ALA A 1107 40.29 -18.49 -11.03
N VAL A 1108 40.89 -17.31 -11.13
CA VAL A 1108 40.79 -16.18 -10.20
C VAL A 1108 40.03 -15.07 -10.92
N ARG A 1109 39.06 -14.41 -10.28
CA ARG A 1109 38.29 -13.31 -10.89
C ARG A 1109 38.18 -12.12 -9.95
N TYR A 1110 38.19 -10.91 -10.51
CA TYR A 1110 37.99 -9.66 -9.78
C TYR A 1110 36.75 -8.95 -10.32
N ASN A 1111 35.61 -9.20 -9.68
CA ASN A 1111 34.30 -8.71 -10.10
C ASN A 1111 33.85 -7.54 -9.23
N ARG A 1112 32.73 -6.92 -9.61
CA ARG A 1112 32.05 -5.84 -8.86
C ARG A 1112 31.69 -6.29 -7.44
N ALA A 1113 31.15 -7.49 -7.27
CA ALA A 1113 30.91 -8.14 -5.98
C ALA A 1113 32.19 -8.65 -5.25
N GLY A 1114 33.40 -8.28 -5.70
CA GLY A 1114 34.67 -8.62 -5.06
C GLY A 1114 35.52 -9.68 -5.79
N SER A 1115 36.63 -10.04 -5.14
CA SER A 1115 37.61 -11.00 -5.63
C SER A 1115 37.22 -12.43 -5.26
N THR A 1116 37.29 -13.37 -6.21
CA THR A 1116 36.86 -14.77 -6.04
C THR A 1116 37.84 -15.78 -6.62
N LEU A 1117 37.91 -16.94 -5.99
CA LEU A 1117 38.65 -18.12 -6.44
C LEU A 1117 37.67 -19.22 -6.87
N GLY A 1118 37.93 -19.84 -8.02
CA GLY A 1118 37.16 -20.98 -8.52
C GLY A 1118 37.23 -22.22 -7.61
N THR A 1119 36.35 -23.19 -7.87
CA THR A 1119 36.20 -24.39 -7.02
C THR A 1119 37.50 -25.16 -6.79
N ILE A 1120 37.86 -25.34 -5.52
CA ILE A 1120 39.07 -26.08 -5.10
C ILE A 1120 38.81 -27.58 -4.82
N ARG A 1121 37.55 -28.02 -4.89
CA ARG A 1121 37.11 -29.39 -4.54
C ARG A 1121 37.96 -30.50 -5.18
N ARG A 1122 38.39 -30.33 -6.44
CA ARG A 1122 39.23 -31.31 -7.15
C ARG A 1122 40.56 -31.60 -6.43
N PHE A 1123 41.21 -30.57 -5.88
CA PHE A 1123 42.47 -30.73 -5.14
C PHE A 1123 42.22 -31.32 -3.74
N LEU A 1124 41.13 -30.94 -3.08
CA LEU A 1124 40.78 -31.46 -1.75
C LEU A 1124 40.48 -32.97 -1.79
N LEU A 1125 39.75 -33.42 -2.82
CA LEU A 1125 39.48 -34.84 -3.06
C LEU A 1125 40.76 -35.64 -3.38
N ASP A 1126 41.64 -35.08 -4.21
CA ASP A 1126 42.92 -35.68 -4.59
C ASP A 1126 43.90 -35.77 -3.41
N LEU A 1127 43.99 -34.73 -2.58
CA LEU A 1127 44.77 -34.73 -1.33
C LEU A 1127 44.15 -35.62 -0.24
N GLY A 1128 42.88 -36.01 -0.39
CA GLY A 1128 42.12 -36.79 0.61
C GLY A 1128 41.89 -36.05 1.93
N VAL A 1129 41.65 -34.74 1.89
CA VAL A 1129 41.37 -33.91 3.08
C VAL A 1129 39.87 -33.74 3.33
N GLY A 1130 39.48 -33.74 4.61
CA GLY A 1130 38.09 -33.60 5.07
C GLY A 1130 37.76 -32.19 5.56
N GLU A 1131 36.59 -32.05 6.19
CA GLU A 1131 36.19 -30.81 6.87
C GLU A 1131 36.98 -30.66 8.19
N GLY A 1132 37.45 -29.44 8.48
CA GLY A 1132 38.36 -29.15 9.59
C GLY A 1132 39.86 -29.37 9.30
N ASP A 1133 40.23 -30.08 8.21
CA ASP A 1133 41.62 -30.16 7.76
C ASP A 1133 42.15 -28.78 7.33
N ARG A 1134 43.48 -28.59 7.43
CA ARG A 1134 44.14 -27.37 6.95
C ARG A 1134 44.92 -27.62 5.65
N VAL A 1135 44.85 -26.66 4.74
CA VAL A 1135 45.56 -26.69 3.46
C VAL A 1135 46.26 -25.35 3.17
N TRP A 1136 47.31 -25.43 2.36
CA TRP A 1136 47.97 -24.28 1.76
C TRP A 1136 47.49 -24.12 0.33
N LEU A 1137 46.93 -22.96 0.00
CA LEU A 1137 46.72 -22.54 -1.39
C LEU A 1137 47.97 -21.80 -1.85
N GLU A 1138 48.71 -22.39 -2.79
CA GLU A 1138 50.05 -21.95 -3.17
C GLU A 1138 50.01 -21.24 -4.53
N PHE A 1139 50.44 -19.98 -4.52
CA PHE A 1139 50.57 -19.09 -5.67
C PHE A 1139 52.07 -18.89 -5.92
N HIS A 1140 52.59 -19.54 -6.95
CA HIS A 1140 54.02 -19.57 -7.25
C HIS A 1140 54.45 -18.35 -8.09
N ASP A 1141 55.70 -17.89 -7.92
CA ASP A 1141 56.23 -16.71 -8.63
C ASP A 1141 56.31 -16.87 -10.17
N ASP A 1142 56.10 -18.09 -10.69
CA ASP A 1142 56.04 -18.41 -12.13
C ASP A 1142 54.60 -18.45 -12.69
N GLY A 1143 53.60 -18.11 -11.86
CA GLY A 1143 52.18 -18.10 -12.20
C GLY A 1143 51.45 -19.44 -12.01
N HIS A 1144 52.12 -20.49 -11.52
CA HIS A 1144 51.46 -21.74 -11.19
C HIS A 1144 50.59 -21.63 -9.92
N PHE A 1145 49.53 -22.43 -9.85
CA PHE A 1145 48.71 -22.63 -8.66
C PHE A 1145 48.66 -24.11 -8.27
N ASP A 1146 48.82 -24.43 -6.99
CA ASP A 1146 48.50 -25.76 -6.45
C ASP A 1146 47.95 -25.66 -5.01
N ILE A 1147 47.52 -26.78 -4.46
CA ILE A 1147 47.13 -26.92 -3.05
C ILE A 1147 47.93 -28.06 -2.42
N THR A 1148 48.53 -27.78 -1.25
CA THR A 1148 49.24 -28.77 -0.43
C THR A 1148 48.59 -28.91 0.95
N ARG A 1149 48.84 -30.01 1.66
CA ARG A 1149 48.38 -30.16 3.06
C ARG A 1149 49.17 -29.21 3.96
N ALA A 1150 48.48 -28.53 4.87
CA ALA A 1150 49.11 -27.81 5.99
C ALA A 1150 49.09 -28.69 7.25
N THR A 1151 49.97 -28.40 8.19
CA THR A 1151 50.04 -29.05 9.50
C THR A 1151 48.71 -28.89 10.23
N SER A 1152 48.17 -29.95 10.84
CA SER A 1152 46.93 -29.87 11.63
C SER A 1152 47.08 -28.90 12.82
N LEU A 1153 45.97 -28.40 13.36
CA LEU A 1153 45.99 -27.67 14.64
C LEU A 1153 46.37 -28.64 15.78
N THR A 1154 47.14 -28.14 16.76
CA THR A 1154 47.37 -28.84 18.04
C THR A 1154 46.40 -28.34 19.10
N GLU A 1155 46.09 -29.17 20.10
CA GLU A 1155 45.15 -28.83 21.20
C GLU A 1155 45.54 -27.53 21.93
N GLU A 1156 46.84 -27.33 22.15
CA GLU A 1156 47.44 -26.04 22.47
C GLU A 1156 48.22 -25.54 21.24
N PRO A 1157 47.69 -24.60 20.43
CA PRO A 1157 48.33 -24.18 19.19
C PRO A 1157 49.33 -23.05 19.42
N SER A 1158 50.63 -23.36 19.36
CA SER A 1158 51.70 -22.35 19.38
C SER A 1158 51.63 -21.39 18.17
N VAL A 1159 52.27 -20.21 18.25
CA VAL A 1159 52.41 -19.26 17.13
C VAL A 1159 52.85 -19.94 15.83
N ALA A 1160 53.81 -20.86 15.91
CA ALA A 1160 54.25 -21.68 14.78
C ALA A 1160 53.08 -22.49 14.19
N ASN A 1161 52.36 -23.23 15.03
CA ASN A 1161 51.23 -24.05 14.60
C ASN A 1161 50.05 -23.22 14.06
N LEU A 1162 49.74 -22.07 14.66
CA LEU A 1162 48.71 -21.14 14.15
C LEU A 1162 49.07 -20.61 12.75
N MET A 1163 50.32 -20.20 12.53
CA MET A 1163 50.83 -19.75 11.23
C MET A 1163 51.17 -20.91 10.26
N GLY A 1164 50.97 -22.17 10.65
CA GLY A 1164 51.30 -23.36 9.84
C GLY A 1164 52.80 -23.56 9.57
N LEU A 1165 53.67 -23.02 10.42
CA LEU A 1165 55.14 -23.07 10.29
C LEU A 1165 55.73 -24.23 11.09
N ASP A 1166 56.32 -25.21 10.40
CA ASP A 1166 57.00 -26.36 11.03
C ASP A 1166 58.43 -26.01 11.46
N VAL A 1167 58.57 -25.27 12.58
CA VAL A 1167 59.86 -24.76 13.07
C VAL A 1167 60.04 -24.94 14.58
N THR A 1168 61.30 -25.10 15.02
CA THR A 1168 61.64 -25.17 16.46
C THR A 1168 61.58 -23.79 17.12
N ARG A 1169 61.41 -23.75 18.45
CA ARG A 1169 61.31 -22.50 19.24
C ARG A 1169 62.50 -21.55 19.00
N GLU A 1170 63.71 -22.09 18.86
CA GLU A 1170 64.94 -21.32 18.57
C GLU A 1170 64.91 -20.63 17.19
N GLN A 1171 64.18 -21.19 16.23
CA GLN A 1171 64.07 -20.69 14.85
C GLN A 1171 62.79 -19.88 14.62
N LEU A 1172 61.92 -19.78 15.62
CA LEU A 1172 60.56 -19.24 15.52
C LEU A 1172 60.54 -17.78 15.05
N VAL A 1173 61.22 -16.86 15.74
CA VAL A 1173 61.21 -15.43 15.36
C VAL A 1173 61.81 -15.20 13.95
N PRO A 1174 62.95 -15.82 13.58
CA PRO A 1174 63.43 -15.79 12.19
C PRO A 1174 62.50 -16.43 11.16
N ALA A 1175 61.65 -17.39 11.53
CA ALA A 1175 60.65 -17.99 10.65
C ALA A 1175 59.43 -17.09 10.47
N VAL A 1176 58.85 -16.58 11.56
CA VAL A 1176 57.74 -15.60 11.57
C VAL A 1176 58.12 -14.36 10.77
N ASN A 1177 59.32 -13.81 10.97
CA ASN A 1177 59.84 -12.70 10.18
C ASN A 1177 59.83 -13.04 8.66
N ARG A 1178 60.39 -14.19 8.25
CA ARG A 1178 60.42 -14.59 6.84
C ARG A 1178 59.02 -14.82 6.26
N ALA A 1179 58.11 -15.44 7.02
CA ALA A 1179 56.72 -15.66 6.63
C ALA A 1179 55.96 -14.35 6.38
N LEU A 1180 56.28 -13.29 7.13
CA LEU A 1180 55.75 -11.93 6.94
C LEU A 1180 56.55 -11.08 5.93
N GLY A 1181 57.50 -11.68 5.20
CA GLY A 1181 58.33 -10.99 4.20
C GLY A 1181 59.39 -10.04 4.79
N LEU A 1182 59.65 -10.12 6.09
CA LEU A 1182 60.71 -9.37 6.78
C LEU A 1182 62.07 -10.10 6.69
N GLN A 1183 63.14 -9.33 6.88
CA GLN A 1183 64.48 -9.89 7.09
C GLN A 1183 64.50 -10.77 8.36
N PRO A 1184 65.23 -11.91 8.39
CA PRO A 1184 65.15 -12.86 9.51
C PRO A 1184 65.48 -12.26 10.88
N ASN A 1185 66.35 -11.25 10.92
CA ASN A 1185 66.78 -10.51 12.10
C ASN A 1185 65.96 -9.23 12.39
N ALA A 1186 64.80 -9.04 11.74
CA ALA A 1186 63.96 -7.87 11.98
C ALA A 1186 63.45 -7.83 13.44
N PRO A 1187 63.39 -6.64 14.09
CA PRO A 1187 62.90 -6.51 15.46
C PRO A 1187 61.45 -6.98 15.58
N ARG A 1188 61.14 -7.80 16.61
CA ARG A 1188 59.80 -8.41 16.85
C ARG A 1188 58.64 -7.41 16.69
N ARG A 1189 58.79 -6.17 17.14
CA ARG A 1189 57.79 -5.09 16.98
C ARG A 1189 57.32 -4.85 15.53
N ARG A 1190 58.11 -5.19 14.50
CA ARG A 1190 57.67 -5.11 13.09
C ARG A 1190 56.78 -6.28 12.67
N ALA A 1191 57.01 -7.47 13.20
CA ALA A 1191 56.09 -8.60 13.01
C ALA A 1191 54.76 -8.32 13.71
N VAL A 1192 54.80 -7.83 14.97
CA VAL A 1192 53.61 -7.38 15.71
C VAL A 1192 52.83 -6.32 14.92
N ALA A 1193 53.48 -5.26 14.44
CA ALA A 1193 52.82 -4.21 13.67
C ALA A 1193 52.16 -4.71 12.37
N ILE A 1194 52.81 -5.63 11.63
CA ILE A 1194 52.21 -6.24 10.43
C ILE A 1194 51.01 -7.12 10.80
N LEU A 1195 51.08 -7.89 11.88
CA LEU A 1195 49.97 -8.76 12.32
C LEU A 1195 48.75 -7.93 12.76
N ARG A 1196 48.93 -6.83 13.50
CA ARG A 1196 47.83 -5.92 13.84
C ARG A 1196 47.24 -5.20 12.63
N HIS A 1197 48.06 -4.78 11.67
CA HIS A 1197 47.58 -4.22 10.39
C HIS A 1197 46.79 -5.26 9.55
N ARG A 1198 46.95 -6.55 9.82
CA ARG A 1198 46.17 -7.65 9.22
C ARG A 1198 44.95 -8.06 10.06
N TYR A 1199 44.63 -7.31 11.13
CA TYR A 1199 43.60 -7.67 12.13
C TYR A 1199 43.83 -9.08 12.74
N GLN A 1200 45.10 -9.42 12.99
CA GLN A 1200 45.55 -10.68 13.60
C GLN A 1200 46.12 -10.42 15.00
N ASP A 1201 45.39 -9.69 15.85
CA ASP A 1201 45.87 -9.18 17.14
C ASP A 1201 46.28 -10.27 18.13
N ASP A 1202 45.56 -11.40 18.20
CA ASP A 1202 45.97 -12.56 19.03
C ASP A 1202 47.37 -13.06 18.64
N LEU A 1203 47.62 -13.22 17.34
CA LEU A 1203 48.93 -13.60 16.82
C LEU A 1203 49.98 -12.51 17.08
N ALA A 1204 49.60 -11.24 16.99
CA ALA A 1204 50.50 -10.12 17.29
C ALA A 1204 50.93 -10.11 18.76
N ASP A 1205 50.03 -10.41 19.68
CA ASP A 1205 50.27 -10.42 21.13
C ASP A 1205 51.02 -11.69 21.56
N MET A 1206 50.70 -12.86 21.01
CA MET A 1206 51.53 -14.05 21.18
C MET A 1206 52.96 -13.84 20.65
N VAL A 1207 53.13 -13.13 19.52
CA VAL A 1207 54.47 -12.78 18.96
C VAL A 1207 55.21 -11.74 19.81
N ARG A 1208 54.49 -10.82 20.46
CA ARG A 1208 55.03 -9.90 21.48
C ARG A 1208 55.58 -10.67 22.68
N GLU A 1209 54.94 -11.75 23.08
CA GLU A 1209 55.26 -12.55 24.28
C GLU A 1209 56.31 -13.64 24.06
N LEU A 1210 56.82 -13.83 22.85
CA LEU A 1210 57.94 -14.74 22.56
C LEU A 1210 59.26 -14.26 23.21
N VAL A 1211 59.51 -14.73 24.44
CA VAL A 1211 60.79 -14.68 25.17
C VAL A 1211 61.65 -15.91 24.83
#